data_AF-A0AB32WVN6-F1
#
_entry.id   AF-A0AB32WVN6-F1
#
_cell.length_a   1.000
_cell.length_b   1.000
_cell.length_c   1.000
_cell.angle_alpha   90.00
_cell.angle_beta   90.00
_cell.angle_gamma   90.00
#
_symmetry.space_group_name_H-M   'P 1'
#
loop_
_entity.id
_entity.type
_entity.pdbx_description
1 polymer ?
#
loop_
_entity_poly.entity_id
_entity_poly.type
_entity_poly.pdbx_seq_one_letter_code
_entity_poly.pdbx_strand_id
1 'polypeptide(L)'
;MKVMELRCAVLVVLLGLVVTGKAEIYIVTVEGEPIISYKGGENGFEATAVESDEKLDTTSELVTSYASHLEKKHDMLLGMLFERGSYKKLYSYKHLINGFSVHLSPEQAETLRRAPGVKSVERDWKVRRLTTHTPQFLGLPTGVWPTGGGFDRAGEDIVIGFVDSGIYPLHPSFAAYHTDPYGPVPKYRGKCEIDPDTKRDFCNGKIIGAQHFAEAAKAAGAFNPAIDFASPMDGDGHGSHTAAIAAGNNGIPVRVHGHEFGKASGMAPRARIAVYKALYRLFGGFVADVVAAIDQAVHDGVDILSLSVGPNSPQATTKTTFLNPFDATLLAAVKAGVFVAQAAGNGGPFPKTLVSYSPWIASVAAAIDDRRYKNHLNLGNGKILAGMGLSPSTHPNQTYTMVAANDVLLDSSVMKYSPSDCQRPEVLNKNLVEGNILLCGYSFNFVVGTASIKKVSETAKALRAVGFVLAVENVSPGTKFDPVPVGIPGILITDVSKSMDLIDYYNVSTPRDWTGRVKSFKAIGSIGDGLMPILHKSAPQVALFSARGPNIKDYSFQDADLLKPDILAPGSLIWAAWSPNGTDEPNYVGEGFAMISGTSMAAPHIAGIAALLKQKHPHWSPAAIKSALMTTSTKLDRAGRPLQAQQYSETEAMKLVTATPFDYGSGHVNPRAALDPGLIFHAGYEDYLGFLCSTPGIDIHEIKNYTNSPCNHTMGHPSNLNTPSITISHLVGTQTVTRTVTNVAEEETYVITARMHPSIAIETNPSAMTLKPGASRKFSVTLTARSVTGTYSFGEITMKGSRGHKVSIPVVAMGYWR
;
A
#
# COMPACT_ATOMS: atom_id res chain seq x y z
N MET A 1 -58.71 71.72 -6.48
CA MET A 1 -58.19 71.64 -5.09
C MET A 1 -57.46 70.31 -4.95
N LYS A 2 -56.12 70.36 -4.74
CA LYS A 2 -55.18 69.44 -4.04
C LYS A 2 -55.33 67.90 -4.21
N VAL A 3 -54.32 67.01 -4.24
CA VAL A 3 -52.84 66.89 -4.36
C VAL A 3 -52.56 65.36 -4.22
N MET A 4 -51.57 64.82 -4.96
CA MET A 4 -50.74 63.58 -4.75
C MET A 4 -51.28 62.16 -4.47
N GLU A 5 -50.84 61.24 -5.36
CA GLU A 5 -50.11 59.96 -5.18
C GLU A 5 -50.53 58.75 -4.31
N LEU A 6 -50.32 57.58 -4.97
CA LEU A 6 -49.72 56.30 -4.55
C LEU A 6 -50.59 55.04 -4.31
N ARG A 7 -49.99 53.90 -4.71
CA ARG A 7 -50.53 52.61 -5.15
C ARG A 7 -50.64 51.50 -4.06
N CYS A 8 -51.35 50.43 -4.47
CA CYS A 8 -51.05 48.99 -4.34
C CYS A 8 -51.72 48.13 -3.24
N ALA A 9 -52.37 47.03 -3.67
CA ALA A 9 -52.10 45.59 -3.38
C ALA A 9 -53.41 44.75 -3.47
N VAL A 10 -53.62 43.84 -4.44
CA VAL A 10 -53.20 42.41 -4.60
C VAL A 10 -53.93 41.40 -3.66
N LEU A 11 -54.68 40.44 -4.23
CA LEU A 11 -54.48 38.97 -4.01
C LEU A 11 -55.40 38.10 -4.90
N VAL A 12 -54.80 37.09 -5.56
CA VAL A 12 -55.46 35.90 -6.12
C VAL A 12 -54.83 34.69 -5.42
N VAL A 13 -55.66 33.73 -5.02
CA VAL A 13 -55.22 32.40 -4.56
C VAL A 13 -55.19 31.44 -5.75
N LEU A 14 -54.12 30.67 -5.80
CA LEU A 14 -53.74 29.67 -6.79
C LEU A 14 -53.64 28.32 -6.08
N LEU A 15 -54.05 27.22 -6.72
CA LEU A 15 -53.21 26.00 -6.77
C LEU A 15 -53.74 24.96 -7.77
N GLY A 16 -52.84 24.51 -8.66
CA GLY A 16 -53.03 23.43 -9.63
C GLY A 16 -51.80 23.17 -10.52
N LEU A 17 -50.77 22.55 -9.92
CA LEU A 17 -49.66 21.74 -10.49
C LEU A 17 -49.08 22.03 -11.91
N VAL A 18 -47.85 22.56 -11.95
CA VAL A 18 -46.83 22.25 -12.98
C VAL A 18 -45.45 22.10 -12.32
N VAL A 19 -44.85 20.91 -12.45
CA VAL A 19 -43.44 20.58 -12.15
C VAL A 19 -42.94 19.83 -13.39
N THR A 20 -42.38 20.54 -14.37
CA THR A 20 -40.93 20.75 -14.64
C THR A 20 -40.16 19.49 -15.01
N GLY A 21 -39.91 19.28 -16.31
CA GLY A 21 -38.83 18.41 -16.78
C GLY A 21 -37.48 18.95 -16.31
N LYS A 22 -36.64 18.08 -15.74
CA LYS A 22 -35.36 18.48 -15.14
C LYS A 22 -34.42 19.00 -16.24
N ALA A 23 -34.03 20.26 -16.11
CA ALA A 23 -32.91 20.80 -16.88
C ALA A 23 -31.66 19.94 -16.63
N GLU A 24 -30.92 19.65 -17.70
CA GLU A 24 -29.68 18.88 -17.70
C GLU A 24 -28.51 19.79 -18.10
N ILE A 25 -27.28 19.37 -17.80
CA ILE A 25 -26.09 20.15 -18.13
C ILE A 25 -25.59 19.69 -19.49
N TYR A 26 -25.38 20.65 -20.38
CA TYR A 26 -24.84 20.42 -21.71
C TYR A 26 -23.56 21.23 -21.88
N ILE A 27 -22.59 20.64 -22.56
CA ILE A 27 -21.38 21.29 -23.08
C ILE A 27 -21.63 21.54 -24.57
N VAL A 28 -21.62 22.81 -24.95
CA VAL A 28 -21.87 23.28 -26.32
C VAL A 28 -20.56 23.77 -26.90
N THR A 29 -20.14 23.26 -28.06
CA THR A 29 -19.04 23.84 -28.84
C THR A 29 -19.60 24.58 -30.05
N VAL A 30 -18.99 25.73 -30.38
CA VAL A 30 -19.47 26.64 -31.42
C VAL A 30 -18.38 26.91 -32.46
N GLU A 31 -18.78 27.45 -33.62
CA GLU A 31 -17.87 27.84 -34.69
C GLU A 31 -16.96 29.03 -34.29
N GLY A 32 -15.79 29.09 -34.92
CA GLY A 32 -14.69 29.98 -34.54
C GLY A 32 -13.58 29.27 -33.77
N GLU A 33 -12.34 29.76 -33.90
CA GLU A 33 -11.17 29.19 -33.22
C GLU A 33 -11.09 29.67 -31.76
N PRO A 34 -10.75 28.80 -30.79
CA PRO A 34 -10.42 29.24 -29.44
C PRO A 34 -9.13 30.03 -29.43
N ILE A 35 -8.92 30.82 -28.38
CA ILE A 35 -7.78 31.74 -28.25
C ILE A 35 -6.44 31.02 -28.54
N ILE A 36 -6.23 29.81 -27.99
CA ILE A 36 -4.95 29.11 -28.14
C ILE A 36 -4.57 28.79 -29.59
N SER A 37 -5.56 28.75 -30.49
CA SER A 37 -5.37 28.36 -31.88
C SER A 37 -5.92 29.39 -32.86
N TYR A 38 -6.31 30.59 -32.41
CA TYR A 38 -6.92 31.60 -33.28
C TYR A 38 -5.88 32.32 -34.13
N LYS A 39 -5.84 32.01 -35.42
CA LYS A 39 -4.81 32.50 -36.36
C LYS A 39 -5.15 33.86 -36.98
N GLY A 40 -6.17 34.55 -36.48
CA GLY A 40 -6.66 35.82 -37.04
C GLY A 40 -7.75 35.61 -38.10
N GLY A 41 -8.39 36.70 -38.54
CA GLY A 41 -9.41 36.67 -39.60
C GLY A 41 -10.81 37.19 -39.23
N GLU A 42 -11.06 37.49 -37.96
CA GLU A 42 -12.25 38.24 -37.51
C GLU A 42 -11.95 39.73 -37.41
N ASN A 43 -12.81 40.56 -38.02
CA ASN A 43 -12.63 42.00 -38.05
C ASN A 43 -12.56 42.59 -36.64
N GLY A 44 -11.46 43.29 -36.34
CA GLY A 44 -11.21 43.93 -35.06
C GLY A 44 -10.49 43.06 -34.01
N PHE A 45 -10.06 41.84 -34.35
CA PHE A 45 -9.31 40.96 -33.44
C PHE A 45 -8.09 40.32 -34.11
N GLU A 46 -6.91 40.59 -33.55
CA GLU A 46 -5.66 40.01 -34.03
C GLU A 46 -5.48 38.55 -33.62
N ALA A 47 -4.60 37.82 -34.33
CA ALA A 47 -4.30 36.43 -34.05
C ALA A 47 -3.77 36.24 -32.62
N THR A 48 -4.26 35.21 -31.93
CA THR A 48 -3.83 34.84 -30.57
C THR A 48 -3.23 33.43 -30.50
N ALA A 49 -3.14 32.73 -31.64
CA ALA A 49 -2.47 31.45 -31.76
C ALA A 49 -0.98 31.58 -31.45
N VAL A 50 -0.46 30.64 -30.67
CA VAL A 50 0.96 30.47 -30.38
C VAL A 50 1.49 29.22 -31.07
N GLU A 51 2.70 29.30 -31.63
CA GLU A 51 3.42 28.14 -32.17
C GLU A 51 3.89 27.22 -31.03
N SER A 52 4.23 25.96 -31.33
CA SER A 52 4.19 24.80 -30.41
C SER A 52 4.91 24.92 -29.06
N ASP A 53 5.76 25.94 -28.87
CA ASP A 53 6.69 26.03 -27.76
C ASP A 53 6.57 27.36 -26.97
N GLU A 54 5.66 28.28 -27.35
CA GLU A 54 5.46 29.56 -26.66
C GLU A 54 4.25 29.55 -25.71
N LYS A 55 4.42 30.16 -24.53
CA LYS A 55 3.34 30.35 -23.57
C LYS A 55 2.50 31.55 -23.98
N LEU A 56 1.24 31.30 -24.31
CA LEU A 56 0.25 32.36 -24.54
C LEU A 56 0.09 33.24 -23.29
N ASP A 57 0.31 34.55 -23.42
CA ASP A 57 0.01 35.51 -22.37
C ASP A 57 -1.51 35.74 -22.29
N THR A 58 -2.14 35.03 -21.36
CA THR A 58 -3.58 35.07 -21.13
C THR A 58 -4.10 36.40 -20.58
N THR A 59 -3.21 37.32 -20.18
CA THR A 59 -3.58 38.64 -19.65
C THR A 59 -3.45 39.76 -20.67
N SER A 60 -2.86 39.47 -21.83
CA SER A 60 -2.69 40.46 -22.90
C SER A 60 -4.04 41.02 -23.37
N GLU A 61 -4.04 42.28 -23.80
CA GLU A 61 -5.24 42.94 -24.30
C GLU A 61 -5.83 42.22 -25.52
N LEU A 62 -4.98 41.63 -26.37
CA LEU A 62 -5.38 40.83 -27.53
C LEU A 62 -6.14 39.57 -27.09
N VAL A 63 -5.60 38.82 -26.11
CA VAL A 63 -6.25 37.62 -25.59
C VAL A 63 -7.51 37.96 -24.81
N THR A 64 -7.50 38.99 -23.96
CA THR A 64 -8.65 39.37 -23.13
C THR A 64 -9.80 40.00 -23.94
N SER A 65 -9.48 40.77 -24.98
CA SER A 65 -10.49 41.31 -25.92
C SER A 65 -11.11 40.20 -26.76
N TYR A 66 -10.32 39.30 -27.34
CA TYR A 66 -10.85 38.17 -28.10
C TYR A 66 -11.61 37.17 -27.21
N ALA A 67 -11.14 36.93 -25.99
CA ALA A 67 -11.87 36.17 -24.97
C ALA A 67 -13.26 36.77 -24.68
N SER A 68 -13.33 38.09 -24.52
CA SER A 68 -14.58 38.81 -24.26
C SER A 68 -15.51 38.79 -25.48
N HIS A 69 -14.95 38.81 -26.69
CA HIS A 69 -15.71 38.64 -27.94
C HIS A 69 -16.36 37.27 -28.05
N LEU A 70 -15.58 36.20 -27.83
CA LEU A 70 -16.11 34.83 -27.84
C LEU A 70 -17.21 34.65 -26.78
N GLU A 71 -16.99 35.17 -25.57
CA GLU A 71 -17.98 35.11 -24.49
C GLU A 71 -19.27 35.86 -24.83
N LYS A 72 -19.17 37.05 -25.44
CA LYS A 72 -20.34 37.79 -25.96
C LYS A 72 -21.07 37.03 -27.06
N LYS A 73 -20.34 36.36 -27.97
CA LYS A 73 -20.96 35.50 -29.01
C LYS A 73 -21.73 34.34 -28.38
N HIS A 74 -21.19 33.72 -27.32
CA HIS A 74 -21.89 32.67 -26.57
C HIS A 74 -23.19 33.20 -25.92
N ASP A 75 -23.11 34.36 -25.28
CA ASP A 75 -24.25 34.99 -24.62
C ASP A 75 -25.32 35.44 -25.61
N MET A 76 -24.91 35.97 -26.77
CA MET A 76 -25.81 36.37 -27.84
C MET A 76 -26.52 35.17 -28.45
N LEU A 77 -25.80 34.07 -28.71
CA LEU A 77 -26.39 32.83 -29.21
C LEU A 77 -27.46 32.30 -28.26
N LEU A 78 -27.17 32.25 -26.95
CA LEU A 78 -28.13 31.81 -25.95
C LEU A 78 -29.32 32.78 -25.82
N GLY A 79 -29.07 34.09 -25.85
CA GLY A 79 -30.11 35.12 -25.73
C GLY A 79 -31.00 35.26 -26.96
N MET A 80 -30.53 34.86 -28.15
CA MET A 80 -31.35 34.77 -29.37
C MET A 80 -32.26 33.55 -29.37
N LEU A 81 -31.79 32.43 -28.83
CA LEU A 81 -32.51 31.16 -28.89
C LEU A 81 -33.48 30.96 -27.72
N PHE A 82 -33.23 31.57 -26.57
CA PHE A 82 -34.00 31.32 -25.35
C PHE A 82 -34.30 32.58 -24.55
N GLU A 83 -35.45 32.59 -23.90
CA GLU A 83 -35.84 33.67 -22.99
C GLU A 83 -34.91 33.72 -21.77
N ARG A 84 -34.54 34.92 -21.33
CA ARG A 84 -33.69 35.11 -20.14
C ARG A 84 -34.36 34.49 -18.91
N GLY A 85 -33.62 33.64 -18.20
CA GLY A 85 -34.12 32.92 -17.02
C GLY A 85 -34.63 31.51 -17.32
N SER A 86 -34.84 31.14 -18.59
CA SER A 86 -35.21 29.77 -19.00
C SER A 86 -34.00 28.83 -19.15
N TYR A 87 -32.79 29.36 -19.05
CA TYR A 87 -31.51 28.64 -19.07
C TYR A 87 -30.55 29.30 -18.08
N LYS A 88 -29.58 28.53 -17.59
CA LYS A 88 -28.47 29.07 -16.81
C LYS A 88 -27.15 28.71 -17.48
N LYS A 89 -26.50 29.68 -18.10
CA LYS A 89 -25.11 29.52 -18.56
C LYS A 89 -24.23 29.30 -17.33
N LEU A 90 -23.48 28.20 -17.32
CA LEU A 90 -22.62 27.80 -16.22
C LEU A 90 -21.22 28.35 -16.41
N TYR A 91 -20.62 28.14 -17.60
CA TYR A 91 -19.26 28.56 -17.92
C TYR A 91 -19.11 28.90 -19.40
N SER A 92 -18.21 29.85 -19.72
CA SER A 92 -17.71 30.10 -21.08
C SER A 92 -16.32 29.49 -21.25
N TYR A 93 -16.14 28.66 -22.27
CA TYR A 93 -14.86 28.12 -22.69
C TYR A 93 -14.35 28.91 -23.90
N LYS A 94 -13.26 29.64 -23.71
CA LYS A 94 -12.68 30.53 -24.72
C LYS A 94 -11.23 30.23 -25.04
N HIS A 95 -10.51 29.60 -24.11
CA HIS A 95 -9.06 29.43 -24.20
C HIS A 95 -8.64 28.20 -25.00
N LEU A 96 -9.17 27.02 -24.66
CA LEU A 96 -8.72 25.74 -25.25
C LEU A 96 -9.72 25.15 -26.23
N ILE A 97 -10.99 25.42 -26.00
CA ILE A 97 -12.12 25.09 -26.87
C ILE A 97 -13.03 26.31 -26.90
N ASN A 98 -13.72 26.53 -28.02
CA ASN A 98 -14.67 27.62 -28.17
C ASN A 98 -16.08 27.07 -27.95
N GLY A 99 -16.69 27.42 -26.82
CA GLY A 99 -17.95 26.84 -26.40
C GLY A 99 -18.39 27.30 -25.01
N PHE A 100 -19.47 26.75 -24.49
CA PHE A 100 -19.96 27.05 -23.14
C PHE A 100 -20.68 25.85 -22.55
N SER A 101 -20.79 25.79 -21.23
CA SER A 101 -21.71 24.86 -20.58
C SER A 101 -22.95 25.58 -20.08
N VAL A 102 -24.08 24.91 -20.18
CA VAL A 102 -25.39 25.50 -19.90
C VAL A 102 -26.31 24.45 -19.28
N HIS A 103 -27.09 24.90 -18.29
CA HIS A 103 -28.13 24.12 -17.66
C HIS A 103 -29.48 24.51 -18.27
N LEU A 104 -30.07 23.59 -19.03
CA LEU A 104 -31.30 23.81 -19.79
C LEU A 104 -32.04 22.48 -20.05
N SER A 105 -33.30 22.55 -20.48
CA SER A 105 -34.09 21.36 -20.78
C SER A 105 -33.58 20.61 -22.02
N PRO A 106 -33.78 19.28 -22.11
CA PRO A 106 -33.43 18.51 -23.30
C PRO A 106 -34.02 19.07 -24.61
N GLU A 107 -35.23 19.64 -24.56
CA GLU A 107 -35.90 20.27 -25.71
C GLU A 107 -35.16 21.54 -26.16
N GLN A 108 -34.70 22.35 -25.20
CA GLN A 108 -33.82 23.49 -25.47
C GLN A 108 -32.44 23.02 -25.99
N ALA A 109 -31.92 21.88 -25.54
CA ALA A 109 -30.66 21.34 -26.02
C ALA A 109 -30.74 20.94 -27.50
N GLU A 110 -31.85 20.35 -27.93
CA GLU A 110 -32.08 20.03 -29.35
C GLU A 110 -32.24 21.30 -30.20
N THR A 111 -32.85 22.33 -29.63
CA THR A 111 -32.94 23.65 -30.28
C THR A 111 -31.53 24.24 -30.51
N LEU A 112 -30.64 24.15 -29.51
CA LEU A 112 -29.23 24.54 -29.67
C LEU A 112 -28.51 23.70 -30.71
N ARG A 113 -28.77 22.39 -30.75
CA ARG A 113 -28.08 21.46 -31.66
C ARG A 113 -28.37 21.77 -33.14
N ARG A 114 -29.49 22.44 -33.42
CA ARG A 114 -29.91 22.87 -34.77
C ARG A 114 -29.60 24.35 -35.05
N ALA A 115 -29.09 25.09 -34.07
CA ALA A 115 -28.83 26.51 -34.22
C ALA A 115 -27.60 26.76 -35.12
N PRO A 116 -27.67 27.74 -36.04
CA PRO A 116 -26.51 28.11 -36.86
C PRO A 116 -25.30 28.50 -36.01
N GLY A 117 -24.12 27.96 -36.34
CA GLY A 117 -22.87 28.23 -35.62
C GLY A 117 -22.61 27.32 -34.41
N VAL A 118 -23.49 26.36 -34.09
CA VAL A 118 -23.24 25.34 -33.07
C VAL A 118 -22.63 24.09 -33.73
N LYS A 119 -21.46 23.67 -33.25
CA LYS A 119 -20.74 22.47 -33.76
C LYS A 119 -21.16 21.20 -33.04
N SER A 120 -21.31 21.25 -31.72
CA SER A 120 -21.79 20.13 -30.93
C SER A 120 -22.53 20.59 -29.69
N VAL A 121 -23.50 19.78 -29.27
CA VAL A 121 -24.22 19.95 -27.99
C VAL A 121 -24.19 18.60 -27.31
N GLU A 122 -23.23 18.40 -26.42
CA GLU A 122 -23.06 17.13 -25.73
C GLU A 122 -23.58 17.24 -24.31
N ARG A 123 -24.37 16.26 -23.89
CA ARG A 123 -24.80 16.17 -22.50
C ARG A 123 -23.60 15.85 -21.62
N ASP A 124 -23.45 16.58 -20.52
CA ASP A 124 -22.36 16.36 -19.57
C ASP A 124 -22.42 14.95 -18.96
N TRP A 125 -21.26 14.34 -18.72
CA TRP A 125 -21.13 12.99 -18.20
C TRP A 125 -20.23 12.92 -16.96
N LYS A 126 -20.54 11.99 -16.05
CA LYS A 126 -19.78 11.79 -14.81
C LYS A 126 -18.43 11.10 -15.08
N VAL A 127 -17.35 11.61 -14.49
CA VAL A 127 -16.04 10.95 -14.38
C VAL A 127 -15.88 10.15 -13.07
N ARG A 128 -14.95 9.18 -13.00
CA ARG A 128 -14.82 8.22 -11.87
C ARG A 128 -13.61 8.48 -10.96
N ARG A 129 -13.76 8.08 -9.68
CA ARG A 129 -12.78 8.14 -8.56
C ARG A 129 -11.78 6.96 -8.56
N LEU A 130 -10.56 7.25 -8.11
CA LEU A 130 -9.37 6.37 -8.02
C LEU A 130 -9.40 5.40 -6.83
N THR A 131 -8.50 4.41 -6.88
CA THR A 131 -8.30 3.41 -5.81
C THR A 131 -7.50 3.97 -4.63
N THR A 132 -7.50 3.35 -3.44
CA THR A 132 -7.32 4.10 -2.19
C THR A 132 -5.93 4.72 -2.08
N HIS A 133 -4.88 4.10 -2.65
CA HIS A 133 -3.65 4.80 -3.07
C HIS A 133 -2.58 3.91 -3.77
N THR A 134 -2.33 2.68 -3.31
CA THR A 134 -1.06 1.99 -3.65
C THR A 134 -0.88 1.62 -5.13
N PRO A 135 -1.90 1.21 -5.91
CA PRO A 135 -1.73 1.07 -7.35
C PRO A 135 -1.36 2.39 -8.02
N GLN A 136 -1.95 3.52 -7.60
CA GLN A 136 -1.61 4.85 -8.09
C GLN A 136 -0.19 5.24 -7.72
N PHE A 137 0.22 5.01 -6.47
CA PHE A 137 1.56 5.28 -5.97
C PHE A 137 2.63 4.55 -6.78
N LEU A 138 2.35 3.30 -7.16
CA LEU A 138 3.20 2.46 -8.01
C LEU A 138 3.06 2.72 -9.52
N GLY A 139 2.18 3.63 -9.92
CA GLY A 139 1.96 3.98 -11.33
C GLY A 139 1.28 2.89 -12.15
N LEU A 140 0.57 1.94 -11.53
CA LEU A 140 -0.07 0.84 -12.23
C LEU A 140 -1.16 1.29 -13.22
N PRO A 141 -2.12 2.16 -12.83
CA PRO A 141 -3.22 2.54 -13.72
C PRO A 141 -2.79 3.30 -14.97
N THR A 142 -1.67 4.02 -14.91
CA THR A 142 -1.21 4.90 -15.99
C THR A 142 -0.02 4.34 -16.75
N GLY A 143 0.85 3.58 -16.08
CA GLY A 143 2.12 3.12 -16.64
C GLY A 143 2.20 1.62 -16.91
N VAL A 144 1.32 0.80 -16.34
CA VAL A 144 1.40 -0.67 -16.42
C VAL A 144 0.15 -1.29 -17.00
N TRP A 145 -1.01 -1.14 -16.36
CA TRP A 145 -2.25 -1.75 -16.82
C TRP A 145 -2.59 -1.41 -18.28
N PRO A 146 -2.42 -0.16 -18.77
CA PRO A 146 -2.66 0.16 -20.18
C PRO A 146 -1.80 -0.66 -21.16
N THR A 147 -0.59 -1.05 -20.77
CA THR A 147 0.32 -1.85 -21.61
C THR A 147 -0.13 -3.30 -21.76
N GLY A 148 -0.92 -3.81 -20.81
CA GLY A 148 -1.49 -5.16 -20.80
C GLY A 148 -2.97 -5.20 -21.19
N GLY A 149 -3.49 -4.15 -21.85
CA GLY A 149 -4.87 -4.11 -22.31
C GLY A 149 -5.89 -3.55 -21.30
N GLY A 150 -5.43 -2.88 -20.24
CA GLY A 150 -6.24 -2.20 -19.23
C GLY A 150 -6.33 -2.96 -17.91
N PHE A 151 -6.96 -2.34 -16.91
CA PHE A 151 -7.18 -3.01 -15.61
C PHE A 151 -8.10 -4.24 -15.75
N ASP A 152 -9.00 -4.23 -16.74
CA ASP A 152 -9.91 -5.35 -17.06
C ASP A 152 -9.20 -6.56 -17.69
N ARG A 153 -7.88 -6.49 -17.93
CA ARG A 153 -7.05 -7.64 -18.35
C ARG A 153 -5.81 -7.84 -17.49
N ALA A 154 -5.56 -6.98 -16.52
CA ALA A 154 -4.32 -6.98 -15.74
C ALA A 154 -4.18 -8.25 -14.86
N GLY A 155 -3.28 -9.14 -15.27
CA GLY A 155 -3.00 -10.43 -14.62
C GLY A 155 -3.95 -11.57 -15.01
N GLU A 156 -4.79 -11.37 -16.02
CA GLU A 156 -5.71 -12.39 -16.52
C GLU A 156 -5.00 -13.73 -16.81
N ASP A 157 -5.66 -14.82 -16.44
CA ASP A 157 -5.20 -16.22 -16.55
C ASP A 157 -3.91 -16.60 -15.80
N ILE A 158 -3.37 -15.69 -15.00
CA ILE A 158 -2.35 -16.01 -13.99
C ILE A 158 -3.03 -16.43 -12.69
N VAL A 159 -2.58 -17.53 -12.11
CA VAL A 159 -3.10 -18.07 -10.84
C VAL A 159 -2.13 -17.75 -9.72
N ILE A 160 -2.59 -16.99 -8.73
CA ILE A 160 -1.84 -16.68 -7.51
C ILE A 160 -2.38 -17.57 -6.38
N GLY A 161 -1.51 -18.41 -5.84
CA GLY A 161 -1.74 -19.20 -4.63
C GLY A 161 -1.42 -18.41 -3.37
N PHE A 162 -2.32 -18.46 -2.39
CA PHE A 162 -2.15 -17.83 -1.08
C PHE A 162 -2.10 -18.90 0.00
N VAL A 163 -0.95 -19.02 0.67
CA VAL A 163 -0.81 -19.86 1.87
C VAL A 163 -0.90 -18.94 3.08
N ASP A 164 -2.07 -18.89 3.69
CA ASP A 164 -2.45 -17.84 4.65
C ASP A 164 -3.57 -18.34 5.60
N SER A 165 -4.32 -17.44 6.23
CA SER A 165 -5.43 -17.74 7.15
C SER A 165 -6.80 -18.02 6.49
N GLY A 166 -6.84 -18.08 5.16
CA GLY A 166 -8.04 -18.43 4.37
C GLY A 166 -8.55 -17.27 3.53
N ILE A 167 -9.83 -17.34 3.12
CA ILE A 167 -10.50 -16.25 2.42
C ILE A 167 -11.96 -16.07 2.86
N TYR A 168 -12.45 -14.82 2.83
CA TYR A 168 -13.87 -14.51 2.93
C TYR A 168 -14.47 -14.33 1.52
N PRO A 169 -15.07 -15.38 0.91
CA PRO A 169 -15.39 -15.41 -0.53
C PRO A 169 -16.49 -14.44 -0.95
N LEU A 170 -17.33 -13.99 -0.01
CA LEU A 170 -18.45 -13.08 -0.26
C LEU A 170 -18.02 -11.61 -0.36
N HIS A 171 -16.74 -11.29 -0.10
CA HIS A 171 -16.26 -9.93 -0.19
C HIS A 171 -16.30 -9.41 -1.64
N PRO A 172 -16.75 -8.16 -1.91
CA PRO A 172 -16.83 -7.62 -3.27
C PRO A 172 -15.51 -7.62 -4.06
N SER A 173 -14.37 -7.56 -3.36
CA SER A 173 -13.03 -7.71 -3.97
C SER A 173 -12.81 -9.06 -4.65
N PHE A 174 -13.61 -10.07 -4.32
CA PHE A 174 -13.50 -11.42 -4.86
C PHE A 174 -14.73 -11.83 -5.68
N ALA A 175 -15.62 -10.88 -5.98
CA ALA A 175 -16.82 -11.18 -6.76
C ALA A 175 -16.46 -11.63 -8.18
N ALA A 176 -17.27 -12.54 -8.71
CA ALA A 176 -17.22 -12.92 -10.12
C ALA A 176 -17.75 -11.76 -11.00
N TYR A 177 -17.10 -11.48 -12.13
CA TYR A 177 -17.67 -10.57 -13.13
C TYR A 177 -18.77 -11.30 -13.91
N HIS A 178 -20.03 -10.93 -13.70
CA HIS A 178 -21.20 -11.62 -14.29
C HIS A 178 -21.39 -11.36 -15.80
N THR A 179 -20.89 -10.23 -16.31
CA THR A 179 -21.11 -9.80 -17.70
C THR A 179 -20.00 -10.21 -18.67
N ASP A 180 -18.82 -10.56 -18.13
CA ASP A 180 -17.68 -11.09 -18.88
C ASP A 180 -17.00 -12.18 -18.02
N PRO A 181 -17.66 -13.34 -17.90
CA PRO A 181 -17.20 -14.40 -17.02
C PRO A 181 -15.90 -14.97 -17.54
N TYR A 182 -14.95 -15.08 -16.64
CA TYR A 182 -13.69 -15.76 -16.85
C TYR A 182 -13.84 -17.11 -17.57
N GLY A 183 -13.04 -17.35 -18.62
CA GLY A 183 -12.86 -18.69 -19.17
C GLY A 183 -12.23 -19.66 -18.15
N PRO A 184 -12.33 -20.99 -18.33
CA PRO A 184 -11.59 -21.93 -17.50
C PRO A 184 -10.08 -21.73 -17.69
N VAL A 185 -9.28 -21.89 -16.63
CA VAL A 185 -7.81 -21.88 -16.72
C VAL A 185 -7.34 -23.32 -16.96
N PRO A 186 -6.99 -23.73 -18.20
CA PRO A 186 -6.85 -25.15 -18.53
C PRO A 186 -5.69 -25.84 -17.83
N LYS A 187 -4.72 -25.10 -17.27
CA LYS A 187 -3.59 -25.65 -16.50
C LYS A 187 -3.90 -25.89 -15.01
N TYR A 188 -4.91 -25.22 -14.45
CA TYR A 188 -5.21 -25.31 -13.02
C TYR A 188 -6.11 -26.51 -12.73
N ARG A 189 -5.81 -27.23 -11.64
CA ARG A 189 -6.48 -28.49 -11.26
C ARG A 189 -6.90 -28.55 -9.80
N GLY A 190 -6.76 -27.44 -9.06
CA GLY A 190 -7.12 -27.41 -7.65
C GLY A 190 -8.62 -27.60 -7.41
N LYS A 191 -8.92 -28.18 -6.25
CA LYS A 191 -10.31 -28.40 -5.81
C LYS A 191 -10.84 -27.16 -5.08
N CYS A 192 -12.16 -27.10 -5.01
CA CYS A 192 -12.84 -26.18 -4.13
C CYS A 192 -13.64 -26.95 -3.10
N GLU A 193 -13.33 -26.70 -1.84
CA GLU A 193 -14.08 -27.30 -0.74
C GLU A 193 -15.47 -26.65 -0.61
N ILE A 194 -16.38 -27.40 -0.01
CA ILE A 194 -17.74 -26.95 0.24
C ILE A 194 -17.82 -26.44 1.68
N ASP A 195 -18.38 -25.24 1.85
CA ASP A 195 -18.67 -24.68 3.15
C ASP A 195 -19.59 -25.62 3.94
N PRO A 196 -19.16 -26.11 5.12
CA PRO A 196 -19.98 -27.00 5.93
C PRO A 196 -21.29 -26.34 6.39
N ASP A 197 -21.36 -25.01 6.51
CA ASP A 197 -22.52 -24.29 7.00
C ASP A 197 -23.46 -23.91 5.85
N THR A 198 -22.94 -23.26 4.81
CA THR A 198 -23.78 -22.76 3.70
C THR A 198 -24.04 -23.80 2.60
N LYS A 199 -23.31 -24.93 2.61
CA LYS A 199 -23.33 -25.97 1.58
C LYS A 199 -23.00 -25.44 0.17
N ARG A 200 -22.31 -24.31 0.08
CA ARG A 200 -21.86 -23.69 -1.17
C ARG A 200 -20.36 -23.87 -1.35
N ASP A 201 -19.96 -23.91 -2.60
CA ASP A 201 -18.55 -23.86 -2.98
C ASP A 201 -17.96 -22.48 -2.62
N PHE A 202 -16.73 -22.45 -2.09
CA PHE A 202 -15.97 -21.22 -1.84
C PHE A 202 -15.52 -20.50 -3.12
N CYS A 203 -15.56 -21.19 -4.26
CA CYS A 203 -15.13 -20.71 -5.55
C CYS A 203 -16.26 -20.05 -6.35
N ASN A 204 -15.87 -19.08 -7.18
CA ASN A 204 -16.80 -18.26 -7.96
C ASN A 204 -16.20 -17.79 -9.30
N GLY A 205 -15.11 -18.41 -9.77
CA GLY A 205 -14.42 -18.07 -11.02
C GLY A 205 -13.36 -16.98 -10.86
N LYS A 206 -13.51 -16.07 -9.88
CA LYS A 206 -12.40 -15.23 -9.40
C LYS A 206 -11.53 -16.03 -8.42
N ILE A 207 -12.17 -16.65 -7.44
CA ILE A 207 -11.62 -17.72 -6.62
C ILE A 207 -11.84 -19.02 -7.41
N ILE A 208 -10.76 -19.71 -7.76
CA ILE A 208 -10.80 -20.93 -8.59
C ILE A 208 -10.36 -22.18 -7.84
N GLY A 209 -9.78 -22.03 -6.64
CA GLY A 209 -9.44 -23.11 -5.73
C GLY A 209 -9.46 -22.61 -4.29
N ALA A 210 -9.94 -23.45 -3.37
CA ALA A 210 -10.05 -23.11 -1.95
C ALA A 210 -9.98 -24.38 -1.12
N GLN A 211 -8.90 -24.52 -0.34
CA GLN A 211 -8.56 -25.72 0.44
C GLN A 211 -8.03 -25.34 1.82
N HIS A 212 -8.16 -26.22 2.80
CA HIS A 212 -7.59 -26.02 4.14
C HIS A 212 -6.70 -27.20 4.59
N PHE A 213 -5.72 -26.88 5.42
CA PHE A 213 -4.72 -27.80 5.97
C PHE A 213 -4.63 -27.54 7.46
N ALA A 214 -5.09 -28.48 8.28
CA ALA A 214 -5.17 -28.34 9.73
C ALA A 214 -4.79 -29.64 10.47
N GLU A 215 -4.28 -30.64 9.77
CA GLU A 215 -4.14 -31.98 10.33
C GLU A 215 -3.07 -31.99 11.42
N ALA A 216 -1.97 -31.24 11.24
CA ALA A 216 -0.99 -31.08 12.31
C ALA A 216 -1.55 -30.27 13.48
N ALA A 217 -2.29 -29.19 13.20
CA ALA A 217 -2.95 -28.40 14.25
C ALA A 217 -3.96 -29.20 15.08
N LYS A 218 -4.75 -30.08 14.45
CA LYS A 218 -5.69 -31.00 15.11
C LYS A 218 -4.96 -32.05 15.93
N ALA A 219 -3.95 -32.70 15.35
CA ALA A 219 -3.17 -33.72 16.03
C ALA A 219 -2.43 -33.18 17.27
N ALA A 220 -1.96 -31.93 17.21
CA ALA A 220 -1.33 -31.24 18.33
C ALA A 220 -2.32 -30.77 19.42
N GLY A 221 -3.64 -30.88 19.18
CA GLY A 221 -4.67 -30.36 20.09
C GLY A 221 -4.73 -28.82 20.17
N ALA A 222 -4.07 -28.12 19.25
CA ALA A 222 -4.01 -26.66 19.20
C ALA A 222 -5.22 -26.05 18.50
N PHE A 223 -5.82 -26.77 17.55
CA PHE A 223 -6.98 -26.29 16.80
C PHE A 223 -8.25 -26.25 17.66
N ASN A 224 -8.88 -25.08 17.74
CA ASN A 224 -10.14 -24.88 18.47
C ASN A 224 -11.28 -24.52 17.50
N PRO A 225 -12.26 -25.44 17.26
CA PRO A 225 -13.37 -25.19 16.33
C PRO A 225 -14.36 -24.12 16.83
N ALA A 226 -14.29 -23.70 18.09
CA ALA A 226 -15.09 -22.58 18.60
C ALA A 226 -14.50 -21.21 18.28
N ILE A 227 -13.23 -21.17 17.83
CA ILE A 227 -12.49 -19.93 17.56
C ILE A 227 -12.23 -19.76 16.06
N ASP A 228 -12.01 -20.86 15.34
CA ASP A 228 -11.67 -20.85 13.92
C ASP A 228 -12.34 -22.01 13.17
N PHE A 229 -12.26 -21.96 11.84
CA PHE A 229 -12.96 -22.86 10.92
C PHE A 229 -12.02 -23.91 10.34
N ALA A 230 -12.41 -25.18 10.42
CA ALA A 230 -11.80 -26.27 9.66
C ALA A 230 -12.35 -26.29 8.22
N SER A 231 -12.19 -25.16 7.54
CA SER A 231 -12.58 -24.91 6.16
C SER A 231 -11.73 -23.77 5.61
N PRO A 232 -11.76 -23.48 4.29
CA PRO A 232 -11.04 -22.35 3.71
C PRO A 232 -11.53 -20.96 4.17
N MET A 233 -12.59 -20.89 4.97
CA MET A 233 -13.11 -19.65 5.52
C MET A 233 -12.07 -18.91 6.35
N ASP A 234 -11.92 -17.62 6.09
CA ASP A 234 -11.04 -16.75 6.86
C ASP A 234 -11.68 -16.34 8.19
N GLY A 235 -11.21 -16.95 9.28
CA GLY A 235 -11.61 -16.58 10.64
C GLY A 235 -10.80 -15.44 11.24
N ASP A 236 -9.69 -15.08 10.60
CA ASP A 236 -8.65 -14.20 11.15
C ASP A 236 -8.72 -12.79 10.52
N GLY A 237 -8.85 -12.73 9.19
CA GLY A 237 -8.92 -11.53 8.36
C GLY A 237 -7.68 -11.32 7.49
N HIS A 238 -6.53 -11.82 7.92
CA HIS A 238 -5.24 -11.60 7.25
C HIS A 238 -5.19 -12.18 5.82
N GLY A 239 -5.67 -13.40 5.59
CA GLY A 239 -5.67 -14.04 4.27
C GLY A 239 -6.55 -13.32 3.24
N SER A 240 -7.72 -12.84 3.66
CA SER A 240 -8.56 -11.97 2.81
C SER A 240 -7.85 -10.65 2.48
N HIS A 241 -7.11 -10.09 3.43
CA HIS A 241 -6.36 -8.85 3.22
C HIS A 241 -5.25 -9.03 2.19
N THR A 242 -4.42 -10.07 2.34
CA THR A 242 -3.29 -10.36 1.44
C THR A 242 -3.78 -10.71 0.03
N ALA A 243 -4.82 -11.53 -0.09
CA ALA A 243 -5.42 -11.87 -1.39
C ALA A 243 -5.97 -10.64 -2.13
N ALA A 244 -6.60 -9.71 -1.41
CA ALA A 244 -7.13 -8.49 -2.00
C ALA A 244 -6.03 -7.52 -2.48
N ILE A 245 -4.89 -7.44 -1.79
CA ILE A 245 -3.75 -6.60 -2.21
C ILE A 245 -3.16 -7.10 -3.54
N ALA A 246 -3.00 -8.41 -3.68
CA ALA A 246 -2.42 -8.98 -4.89
C ALA A 246 -3.41 -8.96 -6.06
N ALA A 247 -4.63 -9.45 -5.84
CA ALA A 247 -5.57 -9.79 -6.89
C ALA A 247 -7.01 -9.34 -6.63
N GLY A 248 -7.29 -8.45 -5.67
CA GLY A 248 -8.63 -7.91 -5.48
C GLY A 248 -9.15 -7.17 -6.71
N ASN A 249 -10.44 -7.29 -7.00
CA ASN A 249 -11.09 -6.58 -8.11
C ASN A 249 -10.88 -5.08 -8.01
N ASN A 250 -10.81 -4.41 -9.17
CA ASN A 250 -10.60 -2.98 -9.23
C ASN A 250 -11.88 -2.19 -8.94
N GLY A 251 -11.75 -1.09 -8.18
CA GLY A 251 -12.80 -0.09 -8.04
C GLY A 251 -13.80 -0.34 -6.92
N ILE A 252 -13.47 -1.21 -5.95
CA ILE A 252 -14.36 -1.56 -4.85
C ILE A 252 -14.37 -0.46 -3.78
N PRO A 253 -15.49 0.23 -3.48
CA PRO A 253 -15.50 1.29 -2.47
C PRO A 253 -15.08 0.78 -1.08
N VAL A 254 -14.06 1.40 -0.49
CA VAL A 254 -13.63 1.10 0.88
C VAL A 254 -14.49 1.91 1.83
N ARG A 255 -15.30 1.21 2.62
CA ARG A 255 -16.20 1.82 3.60
C ARG A 255 -16.00 1.17 4.95
N VAL A 256 -15.69 1.99 5.96
CA VAL A 256 -15.51 1.55 7.35
C VAL A 256 -16.18 2.56 8.26
N HIS A 257 -16.98 2.09 9.22
CA HIS A 257 -17.72 2.93 10.17
C HIS A 257 -18.51 4.09 9.52
N GLY A 258 -19.07 3.88 8.32
CA GLY A 258 -19.88 4.87 7.60
C GLY A 258 -19.09 5.92 6.81
N HIS A 259 -17.75 5.82 6.80
CA HIS A 259 -16.86 6.72 6.05
C HIS A 259 -16.29 6.02 4.81
N GLU A 260 -16.05 6.77 3.73
CA GLU A 260 -15.48 6.27 2.47
C GLU A 260 -14.00 6.67 2.35
N PHE A 261 -13.11 5.70 2.15
CA PHE A 261 -11.64 5.89 2.10
C PHE A 261 -11.06 5.69 0.69
N GLY A 262 -11.88 5.88 -0.34
CA GLY A 262 -11.53 5.63 -1.75
C GLY A 262 -12.00 4.26 -2.23
N LYS A 263 -11.33 3.69 -3.23
CA LYS A 263 -11.68 2.36 -3.78
C LYS A 263 -10.54 1.35 -3.70
N ALA A 264 -10.72 0.09 -3.34
CA ALA A 264 -9.64 -0.89 -3.38
C ALA A 264 -9.41 -1.41 -4.82
N SER A 265 -8.18 -1.86 -5.07
CA SER A 265 -7.81 -2.72 -6.20
C SER A 265 -6.56 -3.48 -5.83
N GLY A 266 -6.48 -4.74 -6.24
CA GLY A 266 -5.23 -5.48 -6.26
C GLY A 266 -4.28 -4.94 -7.34
N MET A 267 -3.02 -5.34 -7.27
CA MET A 267 -2.04 -5.00 -8.31
C MET A 267 -2.38 -5.66 -9.65
N ALA A 268 -2.90 -6.89 -9.59
CA ALA A 268 -3.36 -7.69 -10.73
C ALA A 268 -4.86 -8.03 -10.59
N PRO A 269 -5.77 -7.06 -10.80
CA PRO A 269 -7.19 -7.20 -10.48
C PRO A 269 -7.91 -8.29 -11.26
N ARG A 270 -7.34 -8.82 -12.36
CA ARG A 270 -7.91 -9.94 -13.13
C ARG A 270 -7.22 -11.28 -12.91
N ALA A 271 -6.16 -11.35 -12.10
CA ALA A 271 -5.55 -12.62 -11.71
C ALA A 271 -6.52 -13.52 -10.94
N ARG A 272 -6.34 -14.83 -11.05
CA ARG A 272 -7.12 -15.82 -10.31
C ARG A 272 -6.55 -16.06 -8.93
N ILE A 273 -7.42 -16.36 -8.00
CA ILE A 273 -7.08 -16.62 -6.60
C ILE A 273 -7.26 -18.11 -6.31
N ALA A 274 -6.21 -18.73 -5.78
CA ALA A 274 -6.24 -20.07 -5.21
C ALA A 274 -5.83 -19.99 -3.73
N VAL A 275 -6.65 -20.50 -2.82
CA VAL A 275 -6.49 -20.32 -1.38
C VAL A 275 -6.13 -21.65 -0.73
N TYR A 276 -5.08 -21.63 0.08
CA TYR A 276 -4.58 -22.78 0.83
C TYR A 276 -4.43 -22.35 2.29
N LYS A 277 -5.50 -22.50 3.08
CA LYS A 277 -5.50 -22.10 4.49
C LYS A 277 -4.60 -23.04 5.30
N ALA A 278 -3.54 -22.49 5.89
CA ALA A 278 -2.63 -23.23 6.76
C ALA A 278 -2.35 -22.50 8.09
N LEU A 279 -2.92 -21.30 8.25
CA LEU A 279 -2.83 -20.48 9.45
C LEU A 279 -4.21 -20.34 10.10
N TYR A 280 -4.21 -20.28 11.42
CA TYR A 280 -5.36 -20.23 12.29
C TYR A 280 -5.07 -19.27 13.45
N ARG A 281 -6.14 -18.75 14.03
CA ARG A 281 -6.07 -17.77 15.11
C ARG A 281 -5.33 -18.31 16.34
N LEU A 282 -4.75 -17.38 17.09
CA LEU A 282 -4.05 -17.57 18.37
C LEU A 282 -2.70 -18.29 18.31
N PHE A 283 -2.53 -19.26 17.42
CA PHE A 283 -1.29 -20.04 17.34
C PHE A 283 -0.56 -19.93 15.98
N GLY A 284 -1.17 -19.29 14.98
CA GLY A 284 -0.61 -19.22 13.64
C GLY A 284 -0.78 -20.57 12.93
N GLY A 285 0.31 -21.28 12.66
CA GLY A 285 0.22 -22.56 11.97
C GLY A 285 1.43 -23.45 12.20
N PHE A 286 1.27 -24.72 11.87
CA PHE A 286 2.35 -25.69 11.93
C PHE A 286 3.04 -25.76 10.57
N VAL A 287 4.37 -25.85 10.57
CA VAL A 287 5.18 -25.98 9.34
C VAL A 287 4.72 -27.16 8.48
N ALA A 288 4.25 -28.25 9.09
CA ALA A 288 3.71 -29.41 8.36
C ALA A 288 2.47 -29.06 7.51
N ASP A 289 1.52 -28.30 8.08
CA ASP A 289 0.32 -27.85 7.35
C ASP A 289 0.70 -26.83 6.25
N VAL A 290 1.67 -25.95 6.54
CA VAL A 290 2.19 -24.98 5.56
C VAL A 290 2.91 -25.66 4.39
N VAL A 291 3.74 -26.68 4.66
CA VAL A 291 4.42 -27.46 3.63
C VAL A 291 3.40 -28.22 2.77
N ALA A 292 2.40 -28.85 3.39
CA ALA A 292 1.32 -29.53 2.67
C ALA A 292 0.53 -28.56 1.77
N ALA A 293 0.26 -27.34 2.25
CA ALA A 293 -0.40 -26.31 1.47
C ALA A 293 0.44 -25.86 0.26
N ILE A 294 1.76 -25.67 0.43
CA ILE A 294 2.65 -25.30 -0.67
C ILE A 294 2.75 -26.42 -1.71
N ASP A 295 2.91 -27.67 -1.25
CA ASP A 295 2.98 -28.84 -2.13
C ASP A 295 1.72 -29.00 -2.96
N GLN A 296 0.54 -28.92 -2.31
CA GLN A 296 -0.74 -28.97 -3.01
C GLN A 296 -0.90 -27.80 -3.99
N ALA A 297 -0.46 -26.60 -3.63
CA ALA A 297 -0.55 -25.45 -4.52
C ALA A 297 0.27 -25.61 -5.79
N VAL A 298 1.49 -26.14 -5.69
CA VAL A 298 2.33 -26.46 -6.84
C VAL A 298 1.68 -27.56 -7.70
N HIS A 299 1.20 -28.63 -7.06
CA HIS A 299 0.48 -29.72 -7.74
C HIS A 299 -0.74 -29.20 -8.52
N ASP A 300 -1.49 -28.28 -7.94
CA ASP A 300 -2.69 -27.70 -8.54
C ASP A 300 -2.40 -26.76 -9.71
N GLY A 301 -1.15 -26.35 -9.90
CA GLY A 301 -0.69 -25.56 -11.05
C GLY A 301 -0.78 -24.05 -10.84
N VAL A 302 -0.48 -23.55 -9.64
CA VAL A 302 -0.33 -22.09 -9.41
C VAL A 302 0.92 -21.55 -10.13
N ASP A 303 0.87 -20.30 -10.61
CA ASP A 303 2.03 -19.65 -11.23
C ASP A 303 2.91 -18.94 -10.20
N ILE A 304 2.26 -18.40 -9.17
CA ILE A 304 2.85 -17.55 -8.14
C ILE A 304 2.34 -17.98 -6.78
N LEU A 305 3.22 -18.02 -5.78
CA LEU A 305 2.88 -18.16 -4.37
C LEU A 305 3.14 -16.85 -3.64
N SER A 306 2.13 -16.38 -2.90
CA SER A 306 2.24 -15.32 -1.92
C SER A 306 2.27 -15.93 -0.53
N LEU A 307 3.39 -15.75 0.17
CA LEU A 307 3.64 -16.29 1.51
C LEU A 307 3.83 -15.15 2.49
N SER A 308 2.78 -14.82 3.22
CA SER A 308 2.86 -13.89 4.35
C SER A 308 3.11 -14.63 5.67
N VAL A 309 3.91 -15.70 5.58
CA VAL A 309 4.29 -16.61 6.66
C VAL A 309 5.81 -16.75 6.71
N GLY A 310 6.35 -16.92 7.91
CA GLY A 310 7.74 -17.25 8.16
C GLY A 310 7.90 -17.84 9.56
N PRO A 311 9.03 -18.49 9.87
CA PRO A 311 9.29 -18.97 11.21
C PRO A 311 9.42 -17.78 12.19
N ASN A 312 8.99 -17.96 13.44
CA ASN A 312 9.07 -16.91 14.47
C ASN A 312 10.52 -16.56 14.87
N SER A 313 11.46 -17.48 14.63
CA SER A 313 12.89 -17.30 14.85
C SER A 313 13.66 -18.26 13.95
N PRO A 314 14.98 -18.07 13.74
CA PRO A 314 15.83 -19.13 13.22
C PRO A 314 15.61 -20.40 14.05
N GLN A 315 15.42 -21.55 13.41
CA GLN A 315 15.17 -22.80 14.14
C GLN A 315 16.46 -23.21 14.87
N ALA A 316 16.39 -23.35 16.19
CA ALA A 316 17.56 -23.69 17.03
C ALA A 316 18.12 -25.10 16.74
N THR A 317 17.33 -25.97 16.11
CA THR A 317 17.68 -27.37 15.80
C THR A 317 18.26 -27.56 14.41
N THR A 318 18.15 -26.58 13.51
CA THR A 318 18.70 -26.66 12.14
C THR A 318 20.08 -26.02 12.11
N LYS A 319 21.06 -26.73 11.54
CA LYS A 319 22.43 -26.20 11.40
C LYS A 319 22.51 -25.01 10.45
N THR A 320 21.60 -24.92 9.48
CA THR A 320 21.59 -23.88 8.46
C THR A 320 20.20 -23.26 8.31
N THR A 321 20.14 -21.96 8.01
CA THR A 321 18.89 -21.21 7.82
C THR A 321 18.32 -21.31 6.41
N PHE A 322 19.11 -21.77 5.44
CA PHE A 322 18.71 -21.89 4.03
C PHE A 322 18.18 -23.28 3.66
N LEU A 323 18.34 -24.26 4.54
CA LEU A 323 18.03 -25.65 4.22
C LEU A 323 17.40 -26.34 5.43
N ASN A 324 16.07 -26.30 5.44
CA ASN A 324 15.19 -27.06 6.32
C ASN A 324 13.99 -27.55 5.47
N PRO A 325 13.06 -28.35 6.02
CA PRO A 325 11.94 -28.87 5.24
C PRO A 325 11.09 -27.80 4.55
N PHE A 326 10.90 -26.66 5.20
CA PHE A 326 10.17 -25.53 4.62
C PHE A 326 10.93 -24.93 3.44
N ASP A 327 12.22 -24.59 3.64
CA ASP A 327 13.07 -24.02 2.59
C ASP A 327 13.26 -24.98 1.40
N ALA A 328 13.42 -26.28 1.65
CA ALA A 328 13.52 -27.30 0.61
C ALA A 328 12.22 -27.40 -0.22
N THR A 329 11.07 -27.25 0.43
CA THR A 329 9.76 -27.19 -0.25
C THR A 329 9.68 -25.95 -1.15
N LEU A 330 10.14 -24.79 -0.68
CA LEU A 330 10.21 -23.57 -1.51
C LEU A 330 11.17 -23.72 -2.69
N LEU A 331 12.30 -24.38 -2.50
CA LEU A 331 13.24 -24.67 -3.59
C LEU A 331 12.59 -25.58 -4.64
N ALA A 332 11.84 -26.61 -4.21
CA ALA A 332 11.10 -27.49 -5.11
C ALA A 332 9.98 -26.75 -5.87
N ALA A 333 9.25 -25.84 -5.21
CA ALA A 333 8.27 -24.98 -5.88
C ALA A 333 8.90 -24.11 -6.97
N VAL A 334 10.06 -23.50 -6.67
CA VAL A 334 10.81 -22.70 -7.65
C VAL A 334 11.34 -23.56 -8.80
N LYS A 335 11.80 -24.79 -8.51
CA LYS A 335 12.19 -25.78 -9.52
C LYS A 335 11.03 -26.15 -10.45
N ALA A 336 9.81 -26.20 -9.93
CA ALA A 336 8.59 -26.42 -10.71
C ALA A 336 8.15 -25.17 -11.53
N GLY A 337 8.89 -24.06 -11.44
CA GLY A 337 8.63 -22.83 -12.19
C GLY A 337 7.70 -21.84 -11.50
N VAL A 338 7.37 -22.08 -10.22
CA VAL A 338 6.49 -21.21 -9.41
C VAL A 338 7.31 -20.07 -8.81
N PHE A 339 6.89 -18.82 -9.03
CA PHE A 339 7.51 -17.67 -8.38
C PHE A 339 6.98 -17.49 -6.96
N VAL A 340 7.87 -17.30 -5.98
CA VAL A 340 7.50 -17.17 -4.56
C VAL A 340 7.87 -15.79 -4.05
N ALA A 341 6.87 -15.04 -3.54
CA ALA A 341 7.06 -13.81 -2.79
C ALA A 341 6.80 -14.08 -1.31
N GLN A 342 7.79 -13.87 -0.45
CA GLN A 342 7.68 -14.08 0.99
C GLN A 342 7.92 -12.77 1.76
N ALA A 343 7.12 -12.55 2.81
CA ALA A 343 7.34 -11.46 3.76
C ALA A 343 8.72 -11.59 4.46
N ALA A 344 9.46 -10.47 4.56
CA ALA A 344 10.79 -10.47 5.17
C ALA A 344 10.78 -10.66 6.71
N GLY A 345 9.66 -10.33 7.36
CA GLY A 345 9.51 -10.34 8.83
C GLY A 345 9.23 -8.96 9.41
N ASN A 346 8.64 -8.92 10.60
CA ASN A 346 8.24 -7.69 11.30
C ASN A 346 9.07 -7.41 12.57
N GLY A 347 10.23 -8.07 12.74
CA GLY A 347 11.09 -7.96 13.92
C GLY A 347 12.10 -6.80 13.87
N GLY A 348 11.99 -5.88 12.91
CA GLY A 348 12.87 -4.72 12.81
C GLY A 348 12.73 -3.74 13.99
N PRO A 349 13.59 -2.70 14.08
CA PRO A 349 14.55 -2.26 13.07
C PRO A 349 15.99 -2.77 13.29
N PHE A 350 16.21 -3.69 14.24
CA PHE A 350 17.56 -4.16 14.55
C PHE A 350 18.12 -5.05 13.42
N PRO A 351 19.46 -5.09 13.22
CA PRO A 351 20.10 -6.00 12.27
C PRO A 351 19.78 -7.47 12.53
N LYS A 352 19.82 -8.30 11.48
CA LYS A 352 19.62 -9.77 11.56
C LYS A 352 18.27 -10.21 12.11
N THR A 353 17.22 -9.46 11.78
CA THR A 353 15.83 -9.72 12.24
C THR A 353 14.96 -10.37 11.16
N LEU A 354 15.55 -10.68 10.00
CA LEU A 354 14.88 -11.39 8.90
C LEU A 354 14.47 -12.80 9.30
N VAL A 355 13.38 -13.27 8.70
CA VAL A 355 12.89 -14.67 8.81
C VAL A 355 12.67 -15.32 7.43
N SER A 356 13.10 -14.65 6.37
CA SER A 356 13.06 -15.14 4.98
C SER A 356 14.47 -15.14 4.40
N TYR A 357 15.11 -16.31 4.41
CA TYR A 357 16.55 -16.47 4.22
C TYR A 357 16.94 -16.91 2.81
N SER A 358 16.11 -17.76 2.17
CA SER A 358 16.51 -18.56 1.01
C SER A 358 16.72 -17.74 -0.29
N PRO A 359 17.71 -18.13 -1.13
CA PRO A 359 18.06 -17.36 -2.34
C PRO A 359 17.04 -17.46 -3.48
N TRP A 360 16.30 -18.56 -3.58
CA TRP A 360 15.38 -18.88 -4.68
C TRP A 360 14.04 -18.14 -4.62
N ILE A 361 13.71 -17.50 -3.50
CA ILE A 361 12.48 -16.72 -3.30
C ILE A 361 12.74 -15.22 -3.30
N ALA A 362 11.70 -14.41 -3.52
CA ALA A 362 11.75 -12.96 -3.35
C ALA A 362 11.30 -12.57 -1.93
N SER A 363 12.24 -12.15 -1.09
CA SER A 363 11.97 -11.66 0.27
C SER A 363 11.67 -10.16 0.26
N VAL A 364 10.52 -9.78 0.78
CA VAL A 364 9.95 -8.44 0.58
C VAL A 364 9.90 -7.63 1.88
N ALA A 365 10.58 -6.49 1.88
CA ALA A 365 10.55 -5.50 2.95
C ALA A 365 9.35 -4.54 2.83
N ALA A 366 8.94 -3.94 3.95
CA ALA A 366 7.79 -3.06 4.02
C ALA A 366 8.19 -1.58 3.96
N ALA A 367 7.56 -0.87 3.01
CA ALA A 367 7.64 0.57 2.87
C ALA A 367 6.37 1.27 3.37
N ILE A 368 6.54 2.48 3.86
CA ILE A 368 5.50 3.48 4.10
C ILE A 368 5.31 4.24 2.79
N ASP A 369 4.07 4.32 2.31
CA ASP A 369 3.71 5.10 1.13
C ASP A 369 3.66 6.61 1.46
N ASP A 370 3.23 7.43 0.50
CA ASP A 370 3.10 8.88 0.67
C ASP A 370 1.81 9.30 1.38
N ARG A 371 0.92 8.38 1.77
CA ARG A 371 -0.36 8.70 2.42
C ARG A 371 -0.18 8.83 3.92
N ARG A 372 -0.61 9.95 4.49
CA ARG A 372 -0.71 10.15 5.94
C ARG A 372 -2.06 10.69 6.33
N TYR A 373 -2.60 10.17 7.43
CA TYR A 373 -3.77 10.72 8.10
C TYR A 373 -3.30 11.54 9.29
N LYS A 374 -3.69 12.81 9.33
CA LYS A 374 -3.37 13.72 10.42
C LYS A 374 -4.66 14.23 11.02
N ASN A 375 -4.66 14.38 12.33
CA ASN A 375 -5.71 15.07 13.06
C ASN A 375 -5.07 16.08 14.03
N HIS A 376 -5.85 16.97 14.60
CA HIS A 376 -5.39 17.94 15.61
C HIS A 376 -6.47 18.22 16.64
N LEU A 377 -6.04 18.57 17.86
CA LEU A 377 -6.88 19.01 18.96
C LEU A 377 -6.59 20.49 19.23
N ASN A 378 -7.61 21.34 19.11
CA ASN A 378 -7.52 22.75 19.46
C ASN A 378 -7.96 22.94 20.91
N LEU A 379 -7.09 23.50 21.74
CA LEU A 379 -7.36 23.78 23.15
C LEU A 379 -7.86 25.22 23.34
N GLY A 380 -8.65 25.45 24.38
CA GLY A 380 -9.16 26.79 24.73
C GLY A 380 -8.09 27.84 25.04
N ASN A 381 -6.86 27.41 25.35
CA ASN A 381 -5.70 28.29 25.55
C ASN A 381 -4.97 28.66 24.24
N GLY A 382 -5.50 28.25 23.07
CA GLY A 382 -4.92 28.54 21.76
C GLY A 382 -3.84 27.56 21.30
N LYS A 383 -3.41 26.60 22.13
CA LYS A 383 -2.50 25.53 21.67
C LYS A 383 -3.21 24.58 20.71
N ILE A 384 -2.50 24.17 19.67
CA ILE A 384 -2.93 23.14 18.71
C ILE A 384 -2.02 21.93 18.90
N LEU A 385 -2.61 20.79 19.27
CA LEU A 385 -1.88 19.54 19.48
C LEU A 385 -2.11 18.61 18.28
N ALA A 386 -1.04 18.28 17.58
CA ALA A 386 -1.12 17.32 16.48
C ALA A 386 -1.29 15.89 17.03
N GLY A 387 -2.07 15.08 16.31
CA GLY A 387 -2.27 13.67 16.62
C GLY A 387 -2.71 12.89 15.39
N MET A 388 -3.20 11.68 15.62
CA MET A 388 -3.75 10.81 14.60
C MET A 388 -5.20 10.49 14.91
N GLY A 389 -6.01 10.36 13.87
CA GLY A 389 -7.41 9.97 14.00
C GLY A 389 -8.05 9.93 12.64
N LEU A 390 -8.93 8.95 12.43
CA LEU A 390 -9.73 8.80 11.21
C LEU A 390 -11.20 9.02 11.56
N SER A 391 -11.52 10.25 11.90
CA SER A 391 -12.81 10.63 12.43
C SER A 391 -13.23 11.99 11.90
N PRO A 392 -14.54 12.28 11.83
CA PRO A 392 -15.01 13.62 11.51
C PRO A 392 -14.62 14.60 12.62
N SER A 393 -14.58 15.88 12.29
CA SER A 393 -14.39 16.92 13.30
C SER A 393 -15.57 16.99 14.28
N THR A 394 -15.34 17.57 15.45
CA THR A 394 -16.45 18.13 16.24
C THR A 394 -17.17 19.23 15.44
N HIS A 395 -18.35 19.70 15.89
CA HIS A 395 -19.09 20.71 15.14
C HIS A 395 -18.22 21.95 14.85
N PRO A 396 -18.21 22.46 13.61
CA PRO A 396 -17.42 23.62 13.25
C PRO A 396 -17.73 24.82 14.16
N ASN A 397 -16.69 25.54 14.58
CA ASN A 397 -16.78 26.73 15.44
C ASN A 397 -17.41 26.51 16.82
N GLN A 398 -17.54 25.27 17.28
CA GLN A 398 -17.97 24.95 18.63
C GLN A 398 -16.83 24.32 19.44
N THR A 399 -16.68 24.77 20.68
CA THR A 399 -15.81 24.14 21.67
C THR A 399 -16.64 23.41 22.71
N TYR A 400 -16.07 22.34 23.24
CA TYR A 400 -16.73 21.46 24.20
C TYR A 400 -15.88 21.34 25.44
N THR A 401 -16.53 21.24 26.60
CA THR A 401 -15.85 20.94 27.86
C THR A 401 -15.20 19.57 27.77
N MET A 402 -14.02 19.44 28.36
CA MET A 402 -13.29 18.18 28.47
C MET A 402 -13.42 17.61 29.88
N VAL A 403 -13.57 16.29 29.97
CA VAL A 403 -13.65 15.56 31.24
C VAL A 403 -12.74 14.33 31.18
N ALA A 404 -11.87 14.15 32.16
CA ALA A 404 -11.01 12.97 32.22
C ALA A 404 -11.74 11.78 32.84
N ALA A 405 -11.51 10.58 32.29
CA ALA A 405 -12.16 9.36 32.75
C ALA A 405 -11.98 9.11 34.26
N ASN A 406 -10.80 9.42 34.80
CA ASN A 406 -10.51 9.28 36.24
C ASN A 406 -11.30 10.27 37.13
N ASP A 407 -11.80 11.37 36.58
CA ASP A 407 -12.55 12.39 37.33
C ASP A 407 -14.06 12.20 37.32
N VAL A 408 -14.55 11.25 36.51
CA VAL A 408 -15.98 10.98 36.32
C VAL A 408 -16.34 9.55 36.71
N LEU A 409 -15.58 8.91 37.59
CA LEU A 409 -15.88 7.56 38.08
C LEU A 409 -17.15 7.53 38.95
N LEU A 410 -17.96 6.47 38.80
CA LEU A 410 -19.15 6.25 39.64
C LEU A 410 -18.79 5.77 41.06
N ASP A 411 -17.71 5.00 41.19
CA ASP A 411 -17.21 4.50 42.48
C ASP A 411 -15.67 4.51 42.50
N SER A 412 -15.09 5.08 43.55
CA SER A 412 -13.65 5.10 43.81
C SER A 412 -13.05 3.72 44.14
N SER A 413 -13.87 2.71 44.43
CA SER A 413 -13.43 1.35 44.77
C SER A 413 -13.12 0.46 43.55
N VAL A 414 -13.34 0.95 42.32
CA VAL A 414 -13.12 0.22 41.07
C VAL A 414 -11.62 0.13 40.73
N MET A 415 -10.82 -0.47 41.61
CA MET A 415 -9.38 -0.69 41.40
C MET A 415 -9.06 -1.93 40.54
N LYS A 416 -10.09 -2.69 40.11
CA LYS A 416 -9.91 -3.93 39.34
C LYS A 416 -9.69 -3.69 37.83
N TYR A 417 -9.98 -2.49 37.33
CA TYR A 417 -9.88 -2.13 35.91
C TYR A 417 -9.10 -0.83 35.75
N SER A 418 -8.49 -0.61 34.58
CA SER A 418 -7.85 0.66 34.21
C SER A 418 -8.91 1.61 33.64
N PRO A 419 -9.49 2.53 34.43
CA PRO A 419 -10.64 3.33 33.98
C PRO A 419 -10.20 4.39 32.96
N SER A 420 -8.93 4.80 33.02
CA SER A 420 -8.28 5.70 32.06
C SER A 420 -8.33 5.17 30.64
N ASP A 421 -8.35 3.85 30.41
CA ASP A 421 -8.42 3.28 29.05
C ASP A 421 -9.81 3.42 28.39
N CYS A 422 -10.83 3.89 29.12
CA CYS A 422 -12.19 4.12 28.61
C CYS A 422 -12.83 2.91 27.92
N GLN A 423 -12.54 1.69 28.38
CA GLN A 423 -13.04 0.45 27.75
C GLN A 423 -14.45 0.04 28.23
N ARG A 424 -14.97 0.68 29.29
CA ARG A 424 -16.21 0.28 29.97
C ARG A 424 -17.07 1.51 30.30
N PRO A 425 -18.26 1.67 29.72
CA PRO A 425 -19.14 2.80 30.06
C PRO A 425 -19.75 2.67 31.46
N GLU A 426 -19.88 1.46 32.01
CA GLU A 426 -20.60 1.20 33.27
C GLU A 426 -19.88 1.76 34.50
N VAL A 427 -18.60 2.09 34.38
CA VAL A 427 -17.79 2.64 35.48
C VAL A 427 -17.72 4.17 35.47
N LEU A 428 -18.25 4.81 34.42
CA LEU A 428 -18.19 6.25 34.20
C LEU A 428 -19.58 6.90 34.40
N ASN A 429 -19.61 8.07 35.04
CA ASN A 429 -20.81 8.82 35.30
C ASN A 429 -21.29 9.52 34.03
N LYS A 430 -22.28 8.93 33.38
CA LYS A 430 -22.89 9.44 32.14
C LYS A 430 -23.28 10.92 32.21
N ASN A 431 -23.83 11.40 33.33
CA ASN A 431 -24.29 12.79 33.44
C ASN A 431 -23.14 13.81 33.38
N LEU A 432 -21.92 13.40 33.76
CA LEU A 432 -20.73 14.25 33.67
C LEU A 432 -20.06 14.18 32.28
N VAL A 433 -20.31 13.09 31.53
CA VAL A 433 -19.68 12.84 30.22
C VAL A 433 -20.56 13.31 29.05
N GLU A 434 -21.88 13.26 29.19
CA GLU A 434 -22.84 13.63 28.14
C GLU A 434 -22.60 15.07 27.67
N GLY A 435 -22.45 15.25 26.36
CA GLY A 435 -22.19 16.56 25.74
C GLY A 435 -20.73 17.04 25.79
N ASN A 436 -19.82 16.28 26.41
CA ASN A 436 -18.42 16.66 26.63
C ASN A 436 -17.45 15.80 25.81
N ILE A 437 -16.19 16.23 25.71
CA ILE A 437 -15.09 15.44 25.17
C ILE A 437 -14.49 14.60 26.30
N LEU A 438 -14.45 13.28 26.13
CA LEU A 438 -13.89 12.34 27.10
C LEU A 438 -12.37 12.20 26.91
N LEU A 439 -11.57 12.51 27.93
CA LEU A 439 -10.12 12.29 27.93
C LEU A 439 -9.79 10.92 28.53
N CYS A 440 -9.04 10.13 27.77
CA CYS A 440 -8.64 8.76 28.05
C CYS A 440 -7.11 8.63 27.97
N GLY A 441 -6.55 7.73 28.75
CA GLY A 441 -5.14 7.35 28.68
C GLY A 441 -4.93 6.23 27.66
N TYR A 442 -3.73 6.19 27.07
CA TYR A 442 -3.26 5.09 26.24
C TYR A 442 -2.26 4.25 27.05
N SER A 443 -2.73 3.15 27.65
CA SER A 443 -1.89 2.24 28.43
C SER A 443 -1.31 1.09 27.60
N PHE A 444 -0.50 0.24 28.24
CA PHE A 444 0.03 -1.00 27.66
C PHE A 444 -1.06 -1.98 27.20
N ASN A 445 -2.29 -1.87 27.70
CA ASN A 445 -3.42 -2.70 27.27
C ASN A 445 -3.75 -2.54 25.77
N PHE A 446 -3.49 -1.37 25.19
CA PHE A 446 -3.65 -1.13 23.76
C PHE A 446 -2.55 -1.81 22.94
N VAL A 447 -1.36 -2.01 23.52
CA VAL A 447 -0.22 -2.69 22.88
C VAL A 447 -0.43 -4.20 22.83
N VAL A 448 -0.96 -4.80 23.90
CA VAL A 448 -1.26 -6.24 23.95
C VAL A 448 -2.64 -6.62 23.40
N GLY A 449 -3.42 -5.65 22.90
CA GLY A 449 -4.71 -5.88 22.26
C GLY A 449 -5.88 -6.16 23.21
N THR A 450 -5.72 -5.97 24.53
CA THR A 450 -6.82 -6.10 25.51
C THR A 450 -7.69 -4.84 25.59
N ALA A 451 -7.18 -3.70 25.11
CA ALA A 451 -7.91 -2.46 24.87
C ALA A 451 -7.89 -2.10 23.38
N SER A 452 -8.94 -1.43 22.89
CA SER A 452 -9.00 -0.97 21.48
C SER A 452 -9.61 0.43 21.36
N ILE A 453 -9.23 1.16 20.31
CA ILE A 453 -9.78 2.49 20.01
C ILE A 453 -11.24 2.37 19.58
N LYS A 454 -11.59 1.30 18.85
CA LYS A 454 -13.00 0.95 18.58
C LYS A 454 -13.83 0.91 19.86
N LYS A 455 -13.33 0.24 20.90
CA LYS A 455 -14.06 0.15 22.17
C LYS A 455 -14.14 1.49 22.90
N VAL A 456 -13.11 2.33 22.85
CA VAL A 456 -13.18 3.72 23.36
C VAL A 456 -14.29 4.50 22.66
N SER A 457 -14.38 4.38 21.34
CA SER A 457 -15.44 5.03 20.56
C SER A 457 -16.84 4.54 20.95
N GLU A 458 -17.02 3.24 21.16
CA GLU A 458 -18.28 2.66 21.65
C GLU A 458 -18.64 3.18 23.04
N THR A 459 -17.68 3.22 23.97
CA THR A 459 -17.87 3.76 25.32
C THR A 459 -18.29 5.22 25.28
N ALA A 460 -17.57 6.06 24.54
CA ALA A 460 -17.88 7.47 24.37
C ALA A 460 -19.28 7.69 23.76
N LYS A 461 -19.67 6.90 22.75
CA LYS A 461 -21.02 6.89 22.18
C LYS A 461 -22.09 6.51 23.22
N ALA A 462 -21.87 5.44 23.98
CA ALA A 462 -22.81 4.97 25.01
C ALA A 462 -23.05 6.03 26.11
N LEU A 463 -22.01 6.80 26.44
CA LEU A 463 -22.05 7.91 27.38
C LEU A 463 -22.53 9.22 26.76
N ARG A 464 -22.83 9.25 25.46
CA ARG A 464 -23.25 10.46 24.71
C ARG A 464 -22.21 11.58 24.77
N ALA A 465 -20.93 11.22 24.82
CA ALA A 465 -19.83 12.15 24.63
C ALA A 465 -19.85 12.70 23.19
N VAL A 466 -19.42 13.95 23.03
CA VAL A 466 -19.27 14.58 21.70
C VAL A 466 -18.06 14.04 20.96
N GLY A 467 -17.07 13.53 21.69
CA GLY A 467 -15.88 12.91 21.14
C GLY A 467 -14.96 12.40 22.24
N PHE A 468 -13.79 11.89 21.86
CA PHE A 468 -12.78 11.43 22.81
C PHE A 468 -11.36 11.80 22.39
N VAL A 469 -10.47 11.90 23.37
CA VAL A 469 -9.03 12.07 23.17
C VAL A 469 -8.31 10.93 23.89
N LEU A 470 -7.42 10.24 23.20
CA LEU A 470 -6.47 9.31 23.80
C LEU A 470 -5.10 10.00 23.91
N ALA A 471 -4.55 10.05 25.11
CA ALA A 471 -3.24 10.64 25.37
C ALA A 471 -2.21 9.54 25.70
N VAL A 472 -1.11 9.52 24.96
CA VAL A 472 0.03 8.63 25.25
C VAL A 472 0.92 9.29 26.29
N GLU A 473 0.91 8.75 27.50
CA GLU A 473 1.72 9.27 28.62
C GLU A 473 3.13 8.67 28.65
N ASN A 474 3.28 7.42 28.21
CA ASN A 474 4.56 6.73 28.10
C ASN A 474 4.57 5.85 26.84
N VAL A 475 5.72 5.73 26.18
CA VAL A 475 5.92 4.85 25.02
C VAL A 475 6.73 3.65 25.47
N SER A 476 6.22 2.45 25.23
CA SER A 476 6.99 1.21 25.41
C SER A 476 7.65 0.80 24.08
N PRO A 477 8.81 0.12 24.10
CA PRO A 477 9.37 -0.50 22.90
C PRO A 477 8.32 -1.35 22.18
N GLY A 478 8.26 -1.22 20.85
CA GLY A 478 7.26 -1.92 20.03
C GLY A 478 5.87 -1.29 19.99
N THR A 479 5.63 -0.15 20.69
CA THR A 479 4.35 0.57 20.57
C THR A 479 4.15 1.02 19.12
N LYS A 480 3.05 0.56 18.52
CA LYS A 480 2.62 0.93 17.18
C LYS A 480 1.38 1.82 17.30
N PHE A 481 1.40 2.94 16.61
CA PHE A 481 0.26 3.84 16.55
C PHE A 481 -0.30 3.82 15.12
N ASP A 482 -1.44 3.16 14.96
CA ASP A 482 -2.16 3.14 13.70
C ASP A 482 -3.39 4.06 13.80
N PRO A 483 -3.68 4.85 12.75
CA PRO A 483 -4.92 5.60 12.69
C PRO A 483 -6.10 4.62 12.56
N VAL A 484 -7.02 4.65 13.52
CA VAL A 484 -8.22 3.81 13.54
C VAL A 484 -9.44 4.64 13.14
N PRO A 485 -10.20 4.23 12.11
CA PRO A 485 -11.48 4.85 11.79
C PRO A 485 -12.45 4.73 12.95
N VAL A 486 -13.17 5.80 13.26
CA VAL A 486 -14.21 5.78 14.29
C VAL A 486 -15.36 6.69 13.90
N GLY A 487 -16.59 6.29 14.25
CA GLY A 487 -17.80 7.01 13.84
C GLY A 487 -18.20 8.22 14.72
N ILE A 488 -17.33 8.68 15.62
CA ILE A 488 -17.47 9.94 16.38
C ILE A 488 -16.12 10.66 16.40
N PRO A 489 -16.08 11.98 16.60
CA PRO A 489 -14.83 12.73 16.73
C PRO A 489 -13.89 12.08 17.75
N GLY A 490 -12.67 11.79 17.31
CA GLY A 490 -11.71 11.00 18.06
C GLY A 490 -10.29 11.26 17.60
N ILE A 491 -9.39 11.48 18.55
CA ILE A 491 -7.96 11.74 18.28
C ILE A 491 -7.06 11.04 19.30
N LEU A 492 -5.97 10.48 18.80
CA LEU A 492 -4.86 9.93 19.57
C LEU A 492 -3.66 10.89 19.48
N ILE A 493 -3.24 11.43 20.62
CA ILE A 493 -2.02 12.23 20.76
C ILE A 493 -0.87 11.28 21.09
N THR A 494 -0.02 11.02 20.09
CA THR A 494 1.08 10.04 20.20
C THR A 494 2.36 10.62 20.77
N ASP A 495 2.54 11.93 20.68
CA ASP A 495 3.72 12.63 21.19
C ASP A 495 3.56 12.87 22.70
N VAL A 496 4.43 12.27 23.50
CA VAL A 496 4.39 12.34 24.97
C VAL A 496 4.46 13.79 25.46
N SER A 497 5.29 14.63 24.85
CA SER A 497 5.36 16.05 25.24
C SER A 497 4.05 16.77 24.97
N LYS A 498 3.36 16.43 23.87
CA LYS A 498 2.02 16.97 23.57
C LYS A 498 0.93 16.41 24.47
N SER A 499 1.02 15.15 24.88
CA SER A 499 0.14 14.58 25.89
C SER A 499 0.29 15.29 27.24
N MET A 500 1.53 15.59 27.66
CA MET A 500 1.78 16.34 28.89
C MET A 500 1.26 17.78 28.78
N ASP A 501 1.44 18.47 27.64
CA ASP A 501 0.83 19.78 27.38
C ASP A 501 -0.71 19.76 27.56
N LEU A 502 -1.37 18.68 27.13
CA LEU A 502 -2.82 18.47 27.29
C LEU A 502 -3.21 18.24 28.75
N ILE A 503 -2.48 17.35 29.45
CA ILE A 503 -2.74 16.98 30.84
C ILE A 503 -2.55 18.19 31.75
N ASP A 504 -1.49 18.97 31.56
CA ASP A 504 -1.23 20.19 32.32
C ASP A 504 -2.34 21.23 32.10
N TYR A 505 -2.75 21.43 30.84
CA TYR A 505 -3.86 22.33 30.52
C TYR A 505 -5.16 21.88 31.21
N TYR A 506 -5.47 20.59 31.16
CA TYR A 506 -6.65 20.03 31.80
C TYR A 506 -6.63 20.22 33.32
N ASN A 507 -5.51 19.90 33.97
CA ASN A 507 -5.34 20.02 35.42
C ASN A 507 -5.47 21.47 35.91
N VAL A 508 -4.82 22.41 35.24
CA VAL A 508 -4.92 23.85 35.56
C VAL A 508 -6.35 24.36 35.37
N SER A 509 -7.07 23.82 34.39
CA SER A 509 -8.45 24.22 34.06
C SER A 509 -9.53 23.47 34.87
N THR A 510 -9.14 22.56 35.77
CA THR A 510 -10.07 21.71 36.53
C THR A 510 -9.82 21.85 38.03
N PRO A 511 -10.38 22.90 38.68
CA PRO A 511 -10.19 23.12 40.11
C PRO A 511 -10.75 21.96 40.95
N ARG A 512 -9.95 21.52 41.93
CA ARG A 512 -10.27 20.43 42.85
C ARG A 512 -10.45 20.94 44.27
N ASP A 513 -11.17 20.18 45.10
CA ASP A 513 -11.22 20.40 46.54
C ASP A 513 -10.05 19.72 47.27
N TRP A 514 -10.01 19.89 48.60
CA TRP A 514 -8.97 19.33 49.46
C TRP A 514 -8.96 17.79 49.52
N THR A 515 -10.02 17.13 49.06
CA THR A 515 -10.11 15.66 48.93
C THR A 515 -9.71 15.16 47.54
N GLY A 516 -9.37 16.07 46.61
CA GLY A 516 -9.03 15.75 45.22
C GLY A 516 -10.21 15.65 44.26
N ARG A 517 -11.46 15.87 44.74
CA ARG A 517 -12.66 15.83 43.90
C ARG A 517 -12.79 17.10 43.05
N VAL A 518 -13.24 16.93 41.81
CA VAL A 518 -13.42 18.05 40.87
C VAL A 518 -14.60 18.92 41.30
N LYS A 519 -14.37 20.24 41.37
CA LYS A 519 -15.42 21.24 41.65
C LYS A 519 -16.14 21.69 40.37
N SER A 520 -15.40 21.86 39.28
CA SER A 520 -15.93 22.28 37.98
C SER A 520 -14.96 21.92 36.86
N PHE A 521 -15.47 21.54 35.69
CA PHE A 521 -14.66 21.33 34.49
C PHE A 521 -14.65 22.62 33.64
N LYS A 522 -13.50 23.26 33.45
CA LYS A 522 -13.36 24.47 32.61
C LYS A 522 -12.43 24.28 31.40
N ALA A 523 -11.78 23.12 31.29
CA ALA A 523 -10.99 22.78 30.12
C ALA A 523 -11.93 22.67 28.91
N ILE A 524 -11.63 23.36 27.81
CA ILE A 524 -12.43 23.28 26.57
C ILE A 524 -11.54 22.96 25.38
N GLY A 525 -12.11 22.29 24.37
CA GLY A 525 -11.41 22.01 23.12
C GLY A 525 -12.32 21.61 21.96
N SER A 526 -11.72 21.40 20.79
CA SER A 526 -12.39 20.88 19.59
C SER A 526 -11.44 19.97 18.81
N ILE A 527 -11.98 18.90 18.21
CA ILE A 527 -11.22 17.92 17.43
C ILE A 527 -11.38 18.25 15.95
N GLY A 528 -10.26 18.31 15.24
CA GLY A 528 -10.21 18.54 13.79
C GLY A 528 -10.71 17.36 12.96
N ASP A 529 -10.81 17.58 11.65
CA ASP A 529 -11.14 16.51 10.70
C ASP A 529 -9.91 15.66 10.39
N GLY A 530 -10.06 14.35 10.55
CA GLY A 530 -9.03 13.35 10.28
C GLY A 530 -9.32 12.43 9.09
N LEU A 531 -10.47 12.58 8.42
CA LEU A 531 -10.89 11.66 7.35
C LEU A 531 -10.09 11.84 6.05
N MET A 532 -9.51 13.02 5.84
CA MET A 532 -8.80 13.35 4.61
C MET A 532 -7.31 13.05 4.70
N PRO A 533 -6.76 12.20 3.81
CA PRO A 533 -5.32 11.96 3.76
C PRO A 533 -4.59 13.16 3.16
N ILE A 534 -3.34 13.34 3.59
CA ILE A 534 -2.37 14.19 2.92
C ILE A 534 -1.32 13.31 2.21
N LEU A 535 -0.82 13.79 1.07
CA LEU A 535 0.24 13.13 0.31
C LEU A 535 1.58 13.83 0.51
N HIS A 536 2.64 13.09 0.83
CA HIS A 536 3.97 13.65 1.05
C HIS A 536 5.03 13.15 0.08
N LYS A 537 5.99 14.02 -0.29
CA LYS A 537 7.05 13.64 -1.24
C LYS A 537 8.17 12.79 -0.62
N SER A 538 8.21 12.66 0.70
CA SER A 538 9.27 11.92 1.40
C SER A 538 9.12 10.41 1.42
N ALA A 539 8.24 9.85 0.58
CA ALA A 539 7.99 8.41 0.47
C ALA A 539 8.57 7.84 -0.84
N PRO A 540 8.88 6.54 -0.88
CA PRO A 540 8.70 5.59 0.21
C PRO A 540 9.75 5.73 1.32
N GLN A 541 9.40 5.30 2.53
CA GLN A 541 10.32 5.16 3.66
C GLN A 541 10.28 3.72 4.14
N VAL A 542 11.41 3.16 4.56
CA VAL A 542 11.40 1.82 5.11
C VAL A 542 10.76 1.84 6.50
N ALA A 543 9.73 1.01 6.69
CA ALA A 543 8.95 0.98 7.93
C ALA A 543 9.82 0.50 9.11
N LEU A 544 9.53 1.01 10.31
CA LEU A 544 10.28 0.69 11.54
C LEU A 544 10.31 -0.81 11.83
N PHE A 545 9.16 -1.48 11.72
CA PHE A 545 9.02 -2.91 11.99
C PHE A 545 9.64 -3.81 10.92
N SER A 546 9.93 -3.29 9.72
CA SER A 546 10.42 -4.15 8.63
C SER A 546 11.75 -4.77 9.01
N ALA A 547 11.84 -6.10 8.98
CA ALA A 547 13.05 -6.83 9.32
C ALA A 547 14.26 -6.41 8.47
N ARG A 548 15.46 -6.48 9.06
CA ARG A 548 16.73 -6.01 8.47
C ARG A 548 17.71 -7.15 8.24
N GLY A 549 18.50 -7.02 7.18
CA GLY A 549 19.74 -7.75 7.02
C GLY A 549 20.80 -7.37 8.06
N PRO A 550 22.01 -7.95 7.99
CA PRO A 550 22.46 -8.97 7.03
C PRO A 550 21.67 -10.28 7.12
N ASN A 551 21.72 -11.06 6.05
CA ASN A 551 21.23 -12.43 6.08
C ASN A 551 22.16 -13.30 6.93
N ILE A 552 21.62 -14.30 7.62
CA ILE A 552 22.38 -15.23 8.46
C ILE A 552 22.37 -16.61 7.82
N LYS A 553 23.46 -17.37 7.97
CA LYS A 553 23.57 -18.75 7.43
C LYS A 553 23.25 -19.85 8.44
N ASP A 554 23.27 -19.55 9.74
CA ASP A 554 23.08 -20.51 10.82
C ASP A 554 22.52 -19.87 12.10
N TYR A 555 22.19 -20.71 13.09
CA TYR A 555 21.68 -20.29 14.40
C TYR A 555 22.70 -19.56 15.28
N SER A 556 23.99 -19.57 14.90
CA SER A 556 25.02 -18.76 15.55
C SER A 556 25.08 -17.33 15.00
N PHE A 557 24.11 -16.95 14.17
CA PHE A 557 23.99 -15.62 13.55
C PHE A 557 25.21 -15.23 12.71
N GLN A 558 25.90 -16.21 12.11
CA GLN A 558 26.97 -15.91 11.16
C GLN A 558 26.40 -15.33 9.86
N ASP A 559 27.10 -14.35 9.31
CA ASP A 559 26.65 -13.62 8.12
C ASP A 559 26.81 -14.48 6.85
N ALA A 560 25.80 -14.41 5.99
CA ALA A 560 25.82 -15.09 4.69
C ALA A 560 26.26 -14.15 3.56
N ASP A 561 26.90 -14.72 2.53
CA ASP A 561 27.24 -14.03 1.28
C ASP A 561 26.04 -13.86 0.34
N LEU A 562 24.90 -13.46 0.91
CA LEU A 562 23.62 -13.31 0.22
C LEU A 562 22.85 -12.12 0.80
N LEU A 563 22.57 -11.12 -0.03
CA LEU A 563 21.79 -9.96 0.39
C LEU A 563 20.34 -10.34 0.70
N LYS A 564 19.84 -9.91 1.85
CA LYS A 564 18.41 -9.86 2.18
C LYS A 564 18.09 -8.57 2.95
N PRO A 565 16.86 -8.04 2.84
CA PRO A 565 15.77 -8.46 1.94
C PRO A 565 16.14 -8.26 0.46
N ASP A 566 15.34 -8.77 -0.49
CA ASP A 566 15.65 -8.61 -1.93
C ASP A 566 15.12 -7.27 -2.49
N ILE A 567 13.93 -6.85 -2.03
CA ILE A 567 13.19 -5.70 -2.57
C ILE A 567 12.28 -5.07 -1.53
N LEU A 568 11.93 -3.79 -1.73
CA LEU A 568 11.01 -3.01 -0.90
C LEU A 568 9.68 -2.76 -1.63
N ALA A 569 8.55 -2.94 -0.96
CA ALA A 569 7.21 -2.65 -1.49
C ALA A 569 6.28 -2.05 -0.41
N PRO A 570 5.18 -1.37 -0.78
CA PRO A 570 4.26 -0.80 0.19
C PRO A 570 3.72 -1.85 1.16
N GLY A 571 3.86 -1.60 2.46
CA GLY A 571 3.46 -2.55 3.50
C GLY A 571 3.00 -1.90 4.80
N SER A 572 2.88 -0.56 4.85
CA SER A 572 2.38 0.15 6.03
C SER A 572 1.06 0.85 5.72
N LEU A 573 0.08 0.71 6.62
CA LEU A 573 -1.22 1.37 6.54
C LEU A 573 -1.97 1.09 5.23
N ILE A 574 -2.03 -0.18 4.85
CA ILE A 574 -2.62 -0.65 3.61
C ILE A 574 -4.09 -1.00 3.81
N TRP A 575 -4.96 -0.35 3.04
CA TRP A 575 -6.39 -0.67 2.95
C TRP A 575 -6.60 -1.89 2.05
N ALA A 576 -7.21 -2.95 2.58
CA ALA A 576 -7.68 -4.08 1.77
C ALA A 576 -8.88 -4.78 2.42
N ALA A 577 -9.38 -5.82 1.76
CA ALA A 577 -10.53 -6.59 2.24
C ALA A 577 -10.24 -7.18 3.63
N TRP A 578 -11.27 -7.30 4.45
CA TRP A 578 -11.22 -7.91 5.76
C TRP A 578 -12.39 -8.87 5.91
N SER A 579 -12.16 -9.97 6.62
CA SER A 579 -13.25 -10.87 7.01
C SER A 579 -14.05 -10.21 8.13
N PRO A 580 -15.39 -10.07 8.02
CA PRO A 580 -16.20 -9.57 9.13
C PRO A 580 -16.08 -10.42 10.41
N ASN A 581 -15.73 -11.70 10.25
CA ASN A 581 -15.46 -12.63 11.35
C ASN A 581 -14.02 -12.53 11.88
N GLY A 582 -13.15 -11.79 11.19
CA GLY A 582 -11.75 -11.60 11.52
C GLY A 582 -11.59 -10.79 12.80
N THR A 583 -10.82 -11.32 13.74
CA THR A 583 -10.57 -10.68 15.03
C THR A 583 -9.11 -10.42 15.33
N ASP A 584 -8.20 -10.71 14.40
CA ASP A 584 -6.76 -10.46 14.61
C ASP A 584 -6.49 -8.97 14.83
N GLU A 585 -7.32 -8.11 14.23
CA GLU A 585 -7.34 -6.68 14.48
C GLU A 585 -8.64 -6.25 15.19
N PRO A 586 -8.62 -6.03 16.52
CA PRO A 586 -9.79 -5.69 17.32
C PRO A 586 -10.55 -4.45 16.82
N ASN A 587 -9.83 -3.52 16.17
CA ASN A 587 -10.40 -2.29 15.65
C ASN A 587 -11.27 -2.48 14.39
N TYR A 588 -11.19 -3.62 13.69
CA TYR A 588 -11.95 -3.89 12.46
C TYR A 588 -12.92 -5.08 12.58
N VAL A 589 -13.14 -5.61 13.79
CA VAL A 589 -14.13 -6.68 14.02
C VAL A 589 -15.51 -6.23 13.53
N GLY A 590 -16.10 -7.01 12.62
CA GLY A 590 -17.40 -6.73 11.99
C GLY A 590 -17.34 -5.83 10.76
N GLU A 591 -16.17 -5.32 10.37
CA GLU A 591 -15.98 -4.48 9.19
C GLU A 591 -15.52 -5.32 7.98
N GLY A 592 -15.83 -4.85 6.76
CA GLY A 592 -15.41 -5.51 5.51
C GLY A 592 -14.03 -5.09 5.01
N PHE A 593 -13.42 -4.06 5.61
CA PHE A 593 -12.11 -3.56 5.24
C PHE A 593 -11.29 -3.23 6.47
N ALA A 594 -9.98 -3.41 6.36
CA ALA A 594 -9.03 -3.07 7.41
C ALA A 594 -7.84 -2.31 6.83
N MET A 595 -7.29 -1.39 7.63
CA MET A 595 -6.01 -0.75 7.36
C MET A 595 -4.97 -1.33 8.31
N ILE A 596 -4.07 -2.16 7.78
CA ILE A 596 -3.04 -2.84 8.58
C ILE A 596 -1.64 -2.64 7.99
N SER A 597 -0.63 -2.97 8.78
CA SER A 597 0.79 -2.79 8.43
C SER A 597 1.55 -4.08 8.72
N GLY A 598 2.42 -4.47 7.80
CA GLY A 598 3.29 -5.63 7.91
C GLY A 598 4.04 -5.89 6.61
N THR A 599 5.16 -6.61 6.68
CA THR A 599 5.77 -7.22 5.49
C THR A 599 4.82 -8.20 4.80
N SER A 600 3.84 -8.74 5.55
CA SER A 600 2.68 -9.47 5.04
C SER A 600 1.83 -8.71 4.03
N MET A 601 1.82 -7.38 4.06
CA MET A 601 1.12 -6.55 3.06
C MET A 601 2.05 -6.23 1.88
N ALA A 602 3.37 -6.22 2.08
CA ALA A 602 4.35 -5.94 1.04
C ALA A 602 4.53 -7.14 0.08
N ALA A 603 4.59 -8.37 0.61
CA ALA A 603 4.69 -9.59 -0.19
C ALA A 603 3.60 -9.73 -1.28
N PRO A 604 2.29 -9.56 -0.99
CA PRO A 604 1.25 -9.64 -2.01
C PRO A 604 1.29 -8.51 -3.04
N HIS A 605 1.88 -7.34 -2.74
CA HIS A 605 2.16 -6.33 -3.78
C HIS A 605 3.12 -6.92 -4.82
N ILE A 606 4.22 -7.54 -4.38
CA ILE A 606 5.20 -8.18 -5.27
C ILE A 606 4.58 -9.38 -6.01
N ALA A 607 3.77 -10.20 -5.34
CA ALA A 607 3.06 -11.32 -5.99
C ALA A 607 2.14 -10.84 -7.12
N GLY A 608 1.36 -9.78 -6.87
CA GLY A 608 0.50 -9.20 -7.90
C GLY A 608 1.28 -8.55 -9.05
N ILE A 609 2.38 -7.84 -8.77
CA ILE A 609 3.26 -7.29 -9.83
C ILE A 609 3.93 -8.43 -10.63
N ALA A 610 4.36 -9.50 -9.97
CA ALA A 610 4.90 -10.70 -10.60
C ALA A 610 3.88 -11.35 -11.54
N ALA A 611 2.57 -11.28 -11.22
CA ALA A 611 1.53 -11.78 -12.12
C ALA A 611 1.46 -10.98 -13.42
N LEU A 612 1.61 -9.65 -13.35
CA LEU A 612 1.69 -8.80 -14.54
C LEU A 612 2.94 -9.10 -15.38
N LEU A 613 4.07 -9.36 -14.71
CA LEU A 613 5.32 -9.75 -15.37
C LEU A 613 5.18 -11.12 -16.06
N LYS A 614 4.59 -12.10 -15.39
CA LYS A 614 4.34 -13.45 -15.94
C LYS A 614 3.34 -13.41 -17.09
N GLN A 615 2.32 -12.55 -17.01
CA GLN A 615 1.38 -12.33 -18.11
C GLN A 615 2.10 -11.77 -19.35
N LYS A 616 2.96 -10.77 -19.18
CA LYS A 616 3.73 -10.19 -20.30
C LYS A 616 4.81 -11.13 -20.82
N HIS A 617 5.42 -11.91 -19.93
CA HIS A 617 6.54 -12.81 -20.23
C HIS A 617 6.24 -14.25 -19.74
N PRO A 618 5.37 -15.01 -20.43
CA PRO A 618 4.89 -16.32 -19.96
C PRO A 618 5.99 -17.35 -19.71
N HIS A 619 7.09 -17.26 -20.43
CA HIS A 619 8.21 -18.21 -20.35
C HIS A 619 9.31 -17.80 -19.36
N TRP A 620 9.19 -16.64 -18.71
CA TRP A 620 10.17 -16.26 -17.69
C TRP A 620 10.14 -17.22 -16.50
N SER A 621 11.33 -17.62 -16.08
CA SER A 621 11.54 -18.38 -14.85
C SER A 621 11.31 -17.51 -13.62
N PRO A 622 11.12 -18.11 -12.43
CA PRO A 622 11.05 -17.36 -11.18
C PRO A 622 12.24 -16.40 -10.97
N ALA A 623 13.46 -16.87 -11.29
CA ALA A 623 14.67 -16.06 -11.19
C ALA A 623 14.66 -14.87 -12.17
N ALA A 624 14.13 -15.03 -13.39
CA ALA A 624 14.00 -13.94 -14.36
C ALA A 624 13.04 -12.85 -13.86
N ILE A 625 11.89 -13.24 -13.30
CA ILE A 625 10.91 -12.31 -12.70
C ILE A 625 11.53 -11.59 -11.49
N LYS A 626 12.16 -12.35 -10.58
CA LYS A 626 12.90 -11.79 -9.43
C LYS A 626 13.95 -10.79 -9.91
N SER A 627 14.70 -11.14 -10.96
CA SER A 627 15.73 -10.28 -11.53
C SER A 627 15.15 -8.98 -12.06
N ALA A 628 14.10 -9.04 -12.87
CA ALA A 628 13.48 -7.85 -13.45
C ALA A 628 12.97 -6.88 -12.37
N LEU A 629 12.39 -7.42 -11.28
CA LEU A 629 11.94 -6.65 -10.13
C LEU A 629 13.10 -5.96 -9.40
N MET A 630 14.18 -6.69 -9.14
CA MET A 630 15.34 -6.19 -8.40
C MET A 630 16.12 -5.14 -9.20
N THR A 631 16.47 -5.44 -10.45
CA THR A 631 17.40 -4.61 -11.24
C THR A 631 16.83 -3.26 -11.65
N THR A 632 15.51 -3.13 -11.67
CA THR A 632 14.79 -1.94 -12.11
C THR A 632 14.24 -1.08 -10.97
N SER A 633 14.48 -1.51 -9.73
CA SER A 633 14.02 -0.83 -8.51
C SER A 633 14.63 0.57 -8.35
N THR A 634 13.94 1.43 -7.61
CA THR A 634 14.39 2.80 -7.31
C THR A 634 14.90 2.92 -5.88
N LYS A 635 15.98 3.69 -5.71
CA LYS A 635 16.60 3.99 -4.40
C LYS A 635 16.31 5.43 -3.96
N LEU A 636 15.32 6.06 -4.60
CA LEU A 636 14.94 7.44 -4.38
C LEU A 636 13.48 7.54 -3.93
N ASP A 637 13.23 8.49 -3.03
CA ASP A 637 11.88 8.96 -2.70
C ASP A 637 11.30 9.83 -3.83
N ARG A 638 10.02 10.21 -3.71
CA ARG A 638 9.33 11.07 -4.69
C ARG A 638 9.88 12.50 -4.75
N ALA A 639 10.75 12.90 -3.81
CA ALA A 639 11.49 14.15 -3.85
C ALA A 639 12.88 13.99 -4.51
N GLY A 640 13.23 12.81 -5.00
CA GLY A 640 14.52 12.53 -5.63
C GLY A 640 15.68 12.33 -4.64
N ARG A 641 15.38 12.12 -3.35
CA ARG A 641 16.38 11.94 -2.28
C ARG A 641 16.57 10.46 -1.98
N PRO A 642 17.73 10.03 -1.46
CA PRO A 642 17.93 8.65 -1.03
C PRO A 642 16.87 8.17 -0.05
N LEU A 643 16.43 6.92 -0.20
CA LEU A 643 15.46 6.31 0.72
C LEU A 643 15.94 6.43 2.17
N GLN A 644 14.97 6.66 3.06
CA GLN A 644 15.19 6.73 4.50
C GLN A 644 14.55 5.52 5.17
N ALA A 645 15.13 5.05 6.27
CA ALA A 645 14.61 4.01 7.13
C ALA A 645 14.24 4.60 8.50
N GLN A 646 13.15 4.13 9.07
CA GLN A 646 12.80 4.44 10.46
C GLN A 646 13.63 3.57 11.41
N GLN A 647 14.16 4.19 12.46
CA GLN A 647 14.91 3.54 13.55
C GLN A 647 14.52 4.16 14.90
N TYR A 648 14.87 3.49 16.01
CA TYR A 648 14.82 4.07 17.35
C TYR A 648 16.03 4.99 17.59
N SER A 649 15.82 6.12 18.26
CA SER A 649 16.87 6.92 18.89
C SER A 649 17.32 6.29 20.20
N GLU A 650 18.36 6.84 20.81
CA GLU A 650 18.80 6.46 22.18
C GLU A 650 17.71 6.72 23.23
N THR A 651 16.76 7.60 22.93
CA THR A 651 15.58 7.92 23.77
C THR A 651 14.33 7.15 23.34
N GLU A 652 14.48 6.06 22.57
CA GLU A 652 13.39 5.22 22.03
C GLU A 652 12.37 5.96 21.15
N ALA A 653 12.67 7.20 20.74
CA ALA A 653 11.85 7.95 19.81
C ALA A 653 12.18 7.54 18.37
N MET A 654 11.19 7.55 17.48
CA MET A 654 11.42 7.23 16.08
C MET A 654 12.23 8.34 15.39
N LYS A 655 13.34 7.98 14.74
CA LYS A 655 14.16 8.85 13.88
C LYS A 655 14.27 8.27 12.47
N LEU A 656 14.55 9.14 11.50
CA LEU A 656 14.87 8.75 10.12
C LEU A 656 16.39 8.71 9.92
N VAL A 657 16.87 7.66 9.28
CA VAL A 657 18.28 7.51 8.85
C VAL A 657 18.33 7.13 7.38
N THR A 658 19.45 7.39 6.70
CA THR A 658 19.65 6.91 5.33
C THR A 658 19.56 5.40 5.28
N ALA A 659 18.67 4.88 4.45
CA ALA A 659 18.48 3.45 4.30
C ALA A 659 19.63 2.80 3.53
N THR A 660 19.92 1.56 3.86
CA THR A 660 20.96 0.72 3.27
C THR A 660 20.34 -0.44 2.50
N PRO A 661 21.12 -1.15 1.67
CA PRO A 661 20.69 -2.41 1.07
C PRO A 661 20.18 -3.46 2.07
N PHE A 662 20.58 -3.43 3.34
CA PHE A 662 20.00 -4.32 4.36
C PHE A 662 18.59 -3.92 4.83
N ASP A 663 18.14 -2.71 4.47
CA ASP A 663 16.79 -2.22 4.77
C ASP A 663 15.83 -2.45 3.58
N TYR A 664 16.30 -2.23 2.35
CA TYR A 664 15.44 -2.23 1.13
C TYR A 664 15.87 -3.22 0.04
N GLY A 665 16.96 -3.97 0.23
CA GLY A 665 17.53 -4.84 -0.79
C GLY A 665 18.03 -4.05 -2.01
N SER A 666 17.40 -4.29 -3.16
CA SER A 666 17.73 -3.58 -4.41
C SER A 666 17.13 -2.16 -4.45
N GLY A 667 16.01 -1.94 -3.75
CA GLY A 667 15.28 -0.68 -3.74
C GLY A 667 13.77 -0.88 -3.72
N HIS A 668 13.02 0.20 -3.83
CA HIS A 668 11.57 0.17 -3.97
C HIS A 668 11.15 -0.29 -5.37
N VAL A 669 10.18 -1.20 -5.43
CA VAL A 669 9.69 -1.78 -6.68
C VAL A 669 9.23 -0.71 -7.67
N ASN A 670 9.58 -0.91 -8.94
CA ASN A 670 9.13 -0.10 -10.07
C ASN A 670 8.47 -1.00 -11.12
N PRO A 671 7.15 -1.22 -11.02
CA PRO A 671 6.43 -2.15 -11.90
C PRO A 671 6.61 -1.83 -13.38
N ARG A 672 6.61 -0.54 -13.76
CA ARG A 672 6.74 -0.10 -15.14
C ARG A 672 8.08 -0.48 -15.74
N ALA A 673 9.17 -0.20 -15.02
CA ALA A 673 10.51 -0.55 -15.49
C ALA A 673 10.72 -2.07 -15.50
N ALA A 674 10.15 -2.80 -14.54
CA ALA A 674 10.28 -4.26 -14.48
C ALA A 674 9.65 -4.97 -15.69
N LEU A 675 8.62 -4.40 -16.34
CA LEU A 675 8.02 -4.99 -17.55
C LEU A 675 8.99 -5.10 -18.73
N ASP A 676 10.04 -4.28 -18.76
CA ASP A 676 11.07 -4.27 -19.79
C ASP A 676 12.42 -3.89 -19.16
N PRO A 677 13.09 -4.86 -18.50
CA PRO A 677 14.28 -4.58 -17.70
C PRO A 677 15.56 -4.45 -18.53
N GLY A 678 15.52 -4.73 -19.84
CA GLY A 678 16.70 -4.85 -20.69
C GLY A 678 17.50 -6.14 -20.41
N LEU A 679 18.13 -6.22 -19.24
CA LEU A 679 18.90 -7.39 -18.80
C LEU A 679 18.30 -8.08 -17.59
N ILE A 680 18.41 -9.41 -17.58
CA ILE A 680 18.09 -10.25 -16.42
C ILE A 680 19.26 -11.18 -16.04
N PHE A 681 19.27 -11.59 -14.78
CA PHE A 681 20.15 -12.61 -14.23
C PHE A 681 19.36 -13.91 -14.12
N HIS A 682 19.78 -14.94 -14.86
CA HIS A 682 19.20 -16.27 -14.75
C HIS A 682 19.86 -17.06 -13.63
N ALA A 683 19.05 -17.78 -12.86
CA ALA A 683 19.48 -18.83 -11.96
C ALA A 683 18.49 -19.99 -12.07
N GLY A 684 19.00 -21.22 -12.05
CA GLY A 684 18.23 -22.45 -12.05
C GLY A 684 18.49 -23.29 -10.79
N TYR A 685 17.86 -24.45 -10.75
CA TYR A 685 17.99 -25.40 -9.64
C TYR A 685 19.45 -25.80 -9.36
N GLU A 686 20.23 -26.06 -10.41
CA GLU A 686 21.65 -26.39 -10.28
C GLU A 686 22.50 -25.25 -9.72
N ASP A 687 22.17 -23.99 -10.02
CA ASP A 687 22.85 -22.82 -9.44
C ASP A 687 22.56 -22.72 -7.92
N TYR A 688 21.33 -23.04 -7.50
CA TYR A 688 20.97 -23.06 -6.09
C TYR A 688 21.62 -24.22 -5.33
N LEU A 689 21.72 -25.40 -5.94
CA LEU A 689 22.51 -26.51 -5.38
C LEU A 689 23.99 -26.12 -5.30
N GLY A 690 24.54 -25.53 -6.36
CA GLY A 690 25.91 -25.04 -6.38
C GLY A 690 26.19 -24.01 -5.29
N PHE A 691 25.23 -23.12 -4.99
CA PHE A 691 25.30 -22.19 -3.87
C PHE A 691 25.37 -22.92 -2.52
N LEU A 692 24.44 -23.85 -2.27
CA LEU A 692 24.42 -24.64 -1.03
C LEU A 692 25.72 -25.42 -0.84
N CYS A 693 26.20 -26.08 -1.90
CA CYS A 693 27.45 -26.86 -1.90
C CYS A 693 28.70 -25.99 -1.76
N SER A 694 28.61 -24.69 -2.02
CA SER A 694 29.73 -23.75 -1.84
C SER A 694 29.66 -23.01 -0.51
N THR A 695 28.53 -23.03 0.20
CA THR A 695 28.35 -22.28 1.45
C THR A 695 29.10 -22.96 2.61
N PRO A 696 30.04 -22.26 3.28
CA PRO A 696 30.80 -22.85 4.38
C PRO A 696 29.92 -23.19 5.58
N GLY A 697 30.01 -24.44 6.04
CA GLY A 697 29.30 -24.94 7.24
C GLY A 697 28.04 -25.76 6.94
N ILE A 698 27.62 -25.89 5.67
CA ILE A 698 26.51 -26.76 5.29
C ILE A 698 26.99 -28.20 5.12
N ASP A 699 26.28 -29.16 5.70
CA ASP A 699 26.58 -30.58 5.56
C ASP A 699 26.12 -31.09 4.18
N ILE A 700 27.05 -31.62 3.38
CA ILE A 700 26.76 -32.17 2.05
C ILE A 700 25.79 -33.35 2.09
N HIS A 701 25.75 -34.11 3.20
CA HIS A 701 24.80 -35.20 3.38
C HIS A 701 23.39 -34.65 3.63
N GLU A 702 23.27 -33.52 4.32
CA GLU A 702 21.99 -32.83 4.53
C GLU A 702 21.42 -32.31 3.21
N ILE A 703 22.25 -31.72 2.35
CA ILE A 703 21.87 -31.33 0.99
C ILE A 703 21.33 -32.55 0.24
N LYS A 704 22.07 -33.67 0.24
CA LYS A 704 21.62 -34.89 -0.43
C LYS A 704 20.31 -35.43 0.14
N ASN A 705 20.12 -35.38 1.46
CA ASN A 705 18.90 -35.89 2.11
C ASN A 705 17.65 -35.09 1.71
N TYR A 706 17.75 -33.76 1.59
CA TYR A 706 16.61 -32.93 1.20
C TYR A 706 16.37 -32.86 -0.31
N THR A 707 17.44 -32.95 -1.10
CA THR A 707 17.37 -32.67 -2.55
C THR A 707 17.50 -33.92 -3.43
N ASN A 708 17.85 -35.06 -2.83
CA ASN A 708 18.29 -36.29 -3.51
C ASN A 708 19.46 -36.07 -4.50
N SER A 709 20.12 -34.92 -4.45
CA SER A 709 21.15 -34.50 -5.40
C SER A 709 22.48 -34.37 -4.65
N PRO A 710 23.56 -35.04 -5.09
CA PRO A 710 24.88 -34.89 -4.47
C PRO A 710 25.51 -33.54 -4.87
N CYS A 711 26.46 -33.07 -4.06
CA CYS A 711 27.26 -31.86 -4.35
C CYS A 711 28.33 -32.11 -5.43
N ASN A 712 27.90 -32.40 -6.65
CA ASN A 712 28.80 -32.61 -7.79
C ASN A 712 29.17 -31.31 -8.52
N HIS A 713 28.41 -30.24 -8.31
CA HIS A 713 28.65 -28.92 -8.88
C HIS A 713 28.90 -27.92 -7.76
N THR A 714 30.02 -27.18 -7.83
CA THR A 714 30.32 -26.07 -6.91
C THR A 714 30.59 -24.80 -7.72
N MET A 715 30.30 -23.65 -7.12
CA MET A 715 30.53 -22.33 -7.73
C MET A 715 31.84 -21.69 -7.24
N GLY A 716 32.68 -22.47 -6.54
CA GLY A 716 33.90 -22.03 -5.84
C GLY A 716 33.61 -21.21 -4.57
N HIS A 717 32.70 -20.24 -4.65
CA HIS A 717 32.28 -19.39 -3.53
C HIS A 717 30.78 -19.07 -3.63
N PRO A 718 30.01 -19.02 -2.52
CA PRO A 718 28.56 -18.77 -2.56
C PRO A 718 28.20 -17.41 -3.17
N SER A 719 29.07 -16.40 -3.04
CA SER A 719 28.90 -15.08 -3.68
C SER A 719 28.85 -15.13 -5.22
N ASN A 720 29.24 -16.24 -5.86
CA ASN A 720 29.11 -16.45 -7.31
C ASN A 720 27.70 -16.85 -7.76
N LEU A 721 26.75 -17.09 -6.86
CA LEU A 721 25.35 -17.27 -7.23
C LEU A 721 24.91 -16.10 -8.13
N ASN A 722 24.31 -16.42 -9.29
CA ASN A 722 23.95 -15.44 -10.31
C ASN A 722 22.66 -14.67 -9.95
N THR A 723 22.66 -14.06 -8.77
CA THR A 723 21.59 -13.19 -8.26
C THR A 723 21.92 -11.71 -8.53
N PRO A 724 20.91 -10.82 -8.69
CA PRO A 724 21.10 -9.38 -8.92
C PRO A 724 21.62 -8.58 -7.70
N SER A 725 22.54 -9.14 -6.94
CA SER A 725 23.25 -8.48 -5.84
C SER A 725 24.59 -9.16 -5.61
N ILE A 726 25.55 -8.44 -5.03
CA ILE A 726 26.84 -9.01 -4.59
C ILE A 726 26.98 -8.74 -3.09
N THR A 727 27.20 -9.81 -2.33
CA THR A 727 27.49 -9.73 -0.89
C THR A 727 28.73 -10.54 -0.59
N ILE A 728 29.69 -9.92 0.09
CA ILE A 728 30.86 -10.59 0.64
C ILE A 728 30.93 -10.24 2.13
N SER A 729 30.45 -11.14 2.99
CA SER A 729 30.38 -10.91 4.43
C SER A 729 31.76 -10.87 5.08
N HIS A 730 32.75 -11.52 4.49
CA HIS A 730 34.11 -11.59 5.01
C HIS A 730 35.16 -11.44 3.90
N LEU A 731 35.47 -10.20 3.50
CA LEU A 731 36.43 -9.90 2.43
C LEU A 731 37.85 -9.73 2.99
N VAL A 732 38.73 -10.69 2.71
CA VAL A 732 40.16 -10.61 3.02
C VAL A 732 40.95 -10.38 1.74
N GLY A 733 41.71 -9.28 1.67
CA GLY A 733 42.48 -8.94 0.47
C GLY A 733 41.58 -8.65 -0.73
N THR A 734 41.57 -9.54 -1.73
CA THR A 734 40.87 -9.35 -3.00
C THR A 734 40.03 -10.57 -3.33
N GLN A 735 38.80 -10.34 -3.80
CA GLN A 735 37.90 -11.40 -4.28
C GLN A 735 37.21 -10.96 -5.57
N THR A 736 37.19 -11.85 -6.55
CA THR A 736 36.50 -11.63 -7.83
C THR A 736 35.25 -12.49 -7.91
N VAL A 737 34.14 -11.86 -8.26
CA VAL A 737 32.82 -12.47 -8.41
C VAL A 737 32.42 -12.40 -9.89
N THR A 738 31.88 -13.48 -10.44
CA THR A 738 31.39 -13.50 -11.82
C THR A 738 29.87 -13.47 -11.86
N ARG A 739 29.32 -12.74 -12.84
CA ARG A 739 27.88 -12.68 -13.13
C ARG A 739 27.63 -12.92 -14.61
N THR A 740 26.49 -13.50 -14.93
CA THR A 740 26.00 -13.70 -16.29
C THR A 740 24.67 -12.96 -16.46
N VAL A 741 24.61 -12.05 -17.40
CA VAL A 741 23.37 -11.35 -17.78
C VAL A 741 22.87 -11.85 -19.11
N THR A 742 21.56 -11.81 -19.32
CA THR A 742 20.90 -12.15 -20.59
C THR A 742 20.04 -10.97 -21.02
N ASN A 743 20.15 -10.59 -22.29
CA ASN A 743 19.32 -9.54 -22.87
C ASN A 743 17.94 -10.10 -23.23
N VAL A 744 16.89 -9.50 -22.68
CA VAL A 744 15.48 -9.85 -22.94
C VAL A 744 14.74 -8.78 -23.75
N ALA A 745 15.45 -7.71 -24.14
CA ALA A 745 14.96 -6.66 -25.00
C ALA A 745 15.62 -6.75 -26.39
N GLU A 746 15.54 -5.66 -27.15
CA GLU A 746 16.22 -5.50 -28.44
C GLU A 746 17.76 -5.42 -28.28
N GLU A 747 18.50 -5.53 -29.39
CA GLU A 747 19.96 -5.36 -29.35
C GLU A 747 20.33 -4.00 -28.73
N GLU A 748 21.22 -4.04 -27.74
CA GLU A 748 21.59 -2.85 -26.98
C GLU A 748 23.01 -2.96 -26.43
N THR A 749 23.67 -1.80 -26.31
CA THR A 749 25.00 -1.69 -25.70
C THR A 749 24.87 -1.10 -24.30
N TYR A 750 25.43 -1.81 -23.32
CA TYR A 750 25.41 -1.45 -21.91
C TYR A 750 26.78 -1.00 -21.45
N VAL A 751 26.87 0.22 -20.91
CA VAL A 751 28.06 0.73 -20.21
C VAL A 751 27.96 0.38 -18.73
N ILE A 752 28.95 -0.33 -18.22
CA ILE A 752 29.03 -0.79 -16.83
C ILE A 752 29.79 0.24 -16.01
N THR A 753 29.15 0.73 -14.96
CA THR A 753 29.73 1.68 -14.01
C THR A 753 29.58 1.13 -12.60
N ALA A 754 30.59 1.33 -11.76
CA ALA A 754 30.58 0.85 -10.39
C ALA A 754 30.92 1.99 -9.42
N ARG A 755 30.28 1.99 -8.26
CA ARG A 755 30.55 2.90 -7.14
C ARG A 755 30.59 2.10 -5.85
N MET A 756 31.54 2.39 -4.98
CA MET A 756 31.71 1.71 -3.70
C MET A 756 32.25 2.70 -2.67
N HIS A 757 31.93 2.45 -1.40
CA HIS A 757 32.54 3.18 -0.29
C HIS A 757 34.09 3.05 -0.33
N PRO A 758 34.88 4.11 -0.03
CA PRO A 758 36.33 4.14 -0.25
C PRO A 758 37.15 3.05 0.46
N SER A 759 36.64 2.45 1.53
CA SER A 759 37.26 1.32 2.23
C SER A 759 37.38 0.05 1.37
N ILE A 760 36.56 -0.09 0.33
CA ILE A 760 36.59 -1.22 -0.61
C ILE A 760 36.73 -0.68 -2.04
N ALA A 761 37.77 -1.12 -2.75
CA ALA A 761 37.90 -0.86 -4.19
C ALA A 761 36.93 -1.77 -4.97
N ILE A 762 36.33 -1.26 -6.05
CA ILE A 762 35.49 -2.04 -6.96
C ILE A 762 35.96 -1.83 -8.40
N GLU A 763 36.14 -2.93 -9.13
CA GLU A 763 36.52 -2.93 -10.54
C GLU A 763 35.62 -3.90 -11.32
N THR A 764 35.23 -3.53 -12.54
CA THR A 764 34.35 -4.33 -13.40
C THR A 764 35.00 -4.61 -14.75
N ASN A 765 34.86 -5.83 -15.26
CA ASN A 765 35.38 -6.22 -16.58
C ASN A 765 34.35 -7.09 -17.34
N PRO A 766 33.99 -6.76 -18.60
CA PRO A 766 34.39 -5.58 -19.36
C PRO A 766 33.74 -4.28 -18.85
N SER A 767 34.18 -3.13 -19.34
CA SER A 767 33.56 -1.83 -19.05
C SER A 767 32.27 -1.57 -19.85
N ALA A 768 32.08 -2.27 -20.97
CA ALA A 768 30.87 -2.22 -21.76
C ALA A 768 30.61 -3.55 -22.49
N MET A 769 29.36 -3.80 -22.84
CA MET A 769 28.95 -4.98 -23.57
C MET A 769 27.74 -4.73 -24.46
N THR A 770 27.83 -5.18 -25.71
CA THR A 770 26.68 -5.26 -26.63
C THR A 770 26.13 -6.68 -26.60
N LEU A 771 24.80 -6.80 -26.49
CA LEU A 771 24.10 -8.08 -26.47
C LEU A 771 22.94 -8.06 -27.45
N LYS A 772 22.86 -9.09 -28.29
CA LYS A 772 21.68 -9.40 -29.11
C LYS A 772 20.51 -9.86 -28.24
N PRO A 773 19.25 -9.78 -28.72
CA PRO A 773 18.11 -10.37 -28.03
C PRO A 773 18.36 -11.86 -27.73
N GLY A 774 18.13 -12.27 -26.48
CA GLY A 774 18.36 -13.64 -26.00
C GLY A 774 19.83 -14.02 -25.76
N ALA A 775 20.80 -13.17 -26.11
CA ALA A 775 22.21 -13.46 -25.88
C ALA A 775 22.58 -13.24 -24.41
N SER A 776 23.44 -14.12 -23.89
CA SER A 776 24.03 -13.99 -22.56
C SER A 776 25.49 -13.54 -22.61
N ARG A 777 25.93 -12.76 -21.63
CA ARG A 777 27.32 -12.35 -21.49
C ARG A 777 27.75 -12.31 -20.02
N LYS A 778 28.99 -12.74 -19.78
CA LYS A 778 29.62 -12.68 -18.46
C LYS A 778 30.31 -11.34 -18.23
N PHE A 779 30.26 -10.88 -16.99
CA PHE A 779 31.14 -9.82 -16.49
C PHE A 779 31.65 -10.21 -15.09
N SER A 780 32.84 -9.75 -14.75
CA SER A 780 33.47 -9.97 -13.45
C SER A 780 33.53 -8.68 -12.65
N VAL A 781 33.41 -8.80 -11.33
CA VAL A 781 33.51 -7.73 -10.35
C VAL A 781 34.60 -8.10 -9.36
N THR A 782 35.64 -7.30 -9.28
CA THR A 782 36.73 -7.49 -8.33
C THR A 782 36.58 -6.50 -7.19
N LEU A 783 36.54 -7.01 -5.96
CA LEU A 783 36.47 -6.24 -4.73
C LEU A 783 37.78 -6.39 -3.96
N THR A 784 38.38 -5.27 -3.54
CA THR A 784 39.63 -5.26 -2.78
C THR A 784 39.47 -4.45 -1.51
N ALA A 785 39.68 -5.07 -0.35
CA ALA A 785 39.70 -4.38 0.94
C ALA A 785 40.91 -3.44 1.00
N ARG A 786 40.66 -2.14 1.11
CA ARG A 786 41.70 -1.10 1.29
C ARG A 786 41.91 -0.75 2.77
N SER A 787 40.82 -0.74 3.53
CA SER A 787 40.85 -0.53 4.98
C SER A 787 39.76 -1.33 5.67
N VAL A 788 40.00 -1.70 6.93
CA VAL A 788 39.07 -2.46 7.77
C VAL A 788 38.33 -1.47 8.67
N THR A 789 37.02 -1.36 8.47
CA THR A 789 36.16 -0.43 9.24
C THR A 789 35.35 -1.12 10.33
N GLY A 790 35.40 -2.45 10.42
CA GLY A 790 34.55 -3.25 11.32
C GLY A 790 33.05 -3.16 11.00
N THR A 791 32.69 -2.63 9.83
CA THR A 791 31.30 -2.36 9.40
C THR A 791 31.15 -2.64 7.91
N TYR A 792 29.92 -2.90 7.48
CA TYR A 792 29.62 -3.10 6.07
C TYR A 792 29.79 -1.83 5.25
N SER A 793 30.43 -1.99 4.10
CA SER A 793 30.59 -0.98 3.06
C SER A 793 29.60 -1.25 1.94
N PHE A 794 28.95 -0.19 1.44
CA PHE A 794 27.89 -0.30 0.45
C PHE A 794 28.32 0.34 -0.87
N GLY A 795 27.84 -0.26 -1.97
CA GLY A 795 28.10 0.18 -3.32
C GLY A 795 27.02 -0.29 -4.29
N GLU A 796 27.27 -0.04 -5.56
CA GLU A 796 26.32 -0.28 -6.65
C GLU A 796 27.09 -0.50 -7.95
N ILE A 797 26.59 -1.43 -8.77
CA ILE A 797 26.93 -1.51 -10.18
C ILE A 797 25.70 -1.11 -10.98
N THR A 798 25.87 -0.19 -11.93
CA THR A 798 24.83 0.23 -12.86
C THR A 798 25.28 -0.06 -14.29
N MET A 799 24.45 -0.76 -15.03
CA MET A 799 24.58 -0.96 -16.48
C MET A 799 23.56 -0.07 -17.17
N LYS A 800 24.05 0.94 -17.91
CA LYS A 800 23.20 1.87 -18.66
C LYS A 800 23.21 1.47 -20.13
N GLY A 801 22.05 1.10 -20.64
CA GLY A 801 21.84 0.73 -22.02
C GLY A 801 21.66 1.96 -22.93
N SER A 802 22.12 1.86 -24.17
CA SER A 802 22.03 2.92 -25.18
C SER A 802 20.60 3.29 -25.59
N ARG A 803 19.60 2.47 -25.23
CA ARG A 803 18.16 2.70 -25.47
C ARG A 803 17.41 3.17 -24.23
N GLY A 804 18.13 3.44 -23.12
CA GLY A 804 17.56 3.97 -21.89
C GLY A 804 17.29 2.94 -20.80
N HIS A 805 17.56 1.65 -21.03
CA HIS A 805 17.49 0.65 -19.97
C HIS A 805 18.52 0.95 -18.88
N LYS A 806 18.11 0.76 -17.62
CA LYS A 806 18.98 0.93 -16.45
C LYS A 806 18.85 -0.29 -15.55
N VAL A 807 19.94 -1.05 -15.47
CA VAL A 807 20.06 -2.26 -14.65
C VAL A 807 20.98 -1.92 -13.49
N SER A 808 20.48 -1.96 -12.27
CA SER A 808 21.27 -1.69 -11.06
C SER A 808 21.31 -2.91 -10.14
N ILE A 809 22.49 -3.22 -9.60
CA ILE A 809 22.65 -4.24 -8.57
C ILE A 809 23.40 -3.66 -7.36
N PRO A 810 22.91 -3.86 -6.11
CA PRO A 810 23.63 -3.47 -4.92
C PRO A 810 24.87 -4.35 -4.71
N VAL A 811 25.92 -3.73 -4.16
CA VAL A 811 27.16 -4.40 -3.74
C VAL A 811 27.40 -4.12 -2.27
N VAL A 812 27.65 -5.17 -1.49
CA VAL A 812 27.86 -5.08 -0.05
C VAL A 812 29.09 -5.90 0.32
N ALA A 813 30.02 -5.32 1.07
CA ALA A 813 31.21 -6.03 1.52
C ALA A 813 31.69 -5.53 2.89
N MET A 814 32.21 -6.43 3.72
CA MET A 814 32.93 -6.07 4.95
C MET A 814 34.39 -6.50 4.81
N GLY A 815 35.31 -5.54 4.93
CA GLY A 815 36.74 -5.81 4.86
C GLY A 815 37.29 -6.33 6.19
N TYR A 816 38.18 -7.33 6.11
CA TYR A 816 38.89 -7.93 7.25
C TYR A 816 40.40 -7.87 7.07
N TRP A 817 41.12 -7.94 8.19
CA TRP A 817 42.58 -8.02 8.19
C TRP A 817 43.04 -9.37 7.62
N ARG A 818 44.23 -9.37 7.00
CA ARG A 818 44.86 -10.58 6.47
C ARG A 818 45.44 -11.45 7.56
#